data_AF-A0A2K3JGW4-F1
#
_entry.id   AF-A0A2K3JGW4-F1
#
_cell.length_a   1.000
_cell.length_b   1.000
_cell.length_c   1.000
_cell.angle_alpha   90.00
_cell.angle_beta   90.00
_cell.angle_gamma   90.00
#
_symmetry.space_group_name_H-M   'P 1'
#
loop_
_entity.id
_entity.type
_entity.pdbx_description
1 polymer ?
#
loop_
_entity_poly.entity_id
_entity_poly.type
_entity_poly.pdbx_seq_one_letter_code
_entity_poly.pdbx_strand_id
1 'polypeptide(L)'
;MSRNRRKKTFVFGIIFLFIVGMFVPCSQSLRKQMQENPLKNNEHIDTLLKNGTITCYTFGTTSSDKQERILSTDEATLIFKTLDELISEITQNPYNKKTQSLKIALVELLDEKGLLPNSVSKETYLSLLNPKWVQQFQNMKKQSIFSQAFMSRGTTVLCSVGGQGRGLLVPLFLLPRPRITMLWFGDGATLAANLLTSRGYAAGGVQTGFTLGFMGIGLSYALPGYSLYGFIGYALLATTSAEYVEYYPPNRAPEISDVQPLDGQQNVPLSLTELQFRIQDADGDLMSYSVTTEPDIGSASGNLKPFGVYKVPISGLMDLTSYTWHVQVTDGKDTTEKICQFTTEAIAPIISNPLPADGERDVPMDLPQLQFTLKDYQGDAMEYTVETSPNIGFKHETGVHNGTYTIPISGMTYGATYRWFVNATDGAHWTRKVFTFETGYPSQFNPFDYGWSYRKQITINHTHVLGTLQNFPVLISQSDADLSLKAQADGGDIMFMNDIGVSTRLYHDLESYDTSSGTLITWVKIPVLSSTTDTVFYMYYGNPDCIDQEYPEKTWDANYRGVWHLTESTGLRFDSTINDNDCTASGTTHTTSAKIGGGEIFNERTDSIYTNTNMIGFSTFTIECLFSFDNSVGDTDDKLFSIPINRPGVARYSDNRFQVWVDGHNQIITSTHTFADTDWHYVVLVANGYQLFLYVDSILEGSAPWAGSSGTSSFFLGDNSINTDTFFGTIDEARISDIARTSNWINTGYNNIYNQTEFIEVGPEVQGP
;
A
#
# COMPACT_ATOMS: atom_id res chain seq x y z
N MET A 1 111.32 -2.38 -25.44
CA MET A 1 111.14 -3.75 -25.99
C MET A 1 110.85 -4.73 -24.85
N SER A 2 110.21 -5.87 -25.12
CA SER A 2 110.05 -7.06 -24.25
C SER A 2 109.07 -7.05 -23.05
N ARG A 3 107.88 -7.64 -23.30
CA ARG A 3 107.03 -8.59 -22.53
C ARG A 3 107.29 -8.97 -21.03
N ASN A 4 106.15 -9.33 -20.38
CA ASN A 4 105.90 -10.23 -19.22
C ASN A 4 106.17 -9.67 -17.79
N ARG A 5 105.42 -9.99 -16.70
CA ARG A 5 104.28 -10.93 -16.45
C ARG A 5 103.57 -10.64 -15.08
N ARG A 6 102.21 -10.72 -15.01
CA ARG A 6 101.30 -10.97 -13.82
C ARG A 6 101.36 -9.96 -12.62
N LYS A 7 100.33 -9.74 -11.76
CA LYS A 7 99.10 -10.49 -11.36
C LYS A 7 97.83 -9.57 -11.27
N LYS A 8 96.67 -10.23 -10.99
CA LYS A 8 95.26 -9.79 -10.74
C LYS A 8 95.11 -8.57 -9.77
N THR A 9 94.00 -7.80 -9.74
CA THR A 9 92.58 -8.19 -9.43
C THR A 9 91.50 -7.28 -10.08
N PHE A 10 90.21 -7.60 -9.88
CA PHE A 10 89.09 -7.43 -10.82
C PHE A 10 88.23 -6.14 -10.76
N VAL A 11 87.68 -5.87 -11.96
CA VAL A 11 86.55 -5.05 -12.45
C VAL A 11 85.18 -5.38 -11.81
N PHE A 12 84.23 -4.42 -11.75
CA PHE A 12 82.87 -4.48 -12.40
C PHE A 12 82.03 -3.19 -12.25
N GLY A 13 81.15 -2.94 -13.24
CA GLY A 13 80.05 -1.94 -13.24
C GLY A 13 78.70 -2.64 -13.51
N ILE A 14 77.81 -2.04 -14.34
CA ILE A 14 76.58 -2.66 -14.97
C ILE A 14 75.36 -2.78 -14.01
N ILE A 15 74.04 -2.73 -14.37
CA ILE A 15 73.23 -2.21 -15.52
C ILE A 15 71.72 -2.11 -15.08
N PHE A 16 70.84 -1.60 -15.96
CA PHE A 16 69.36 -1.48 -15.86
C PHE A 16 68.55 -2.80 -16.13
N LEU A 17 67.22 -2.79 -15.85
CA LEU A 17 66.08 -3.65 -16.34
C LEU A 17 65.45 -4.71 -15.40
N PHE A 18 64.10 -4.82 -15.48
CA PHE A 18 63.28 -6.05 -15.31
C PHE A 18 61.82 -5.86 -15.82
N ILE A 19 61.18 -6.94 -16.34
CA ILE A 19 59.72 -7.11 -16.61
C ILE A 19 59.37 -8.63 -16.45
N VAL A 20 58.10 -8.98 -16.16
CA VAL A 20 57.45 -10.35 -16.09
C VAL A 20 57.78 -11.15 -14.80
N GLY A 21 56.94 -11.92 -14.07
CA GLY A 21 55.52 -12.39 -14.14
C GLY A 21 55.43 -13.95 -14.20
N MET A 22 54.53 -14.75 -13.57
CA MET A 22 53.42 -14.70 -12.57
C MET A 22 53.34 -16.12 -11.91
N PHE A 23 52.75 -16.42 -10.72
CA PHE A 23 51.32 -16.72 -10.44
C PHE A 23 51.11 -17.33 -8.99
N VAL A 24 50.04 -16.92 -8.28
CA VAL A 24 48.91 -17.69 -7.62
C VAL A 24 49.14 -19.13 -7.05
N PRO A 25 48.52 -19.62 -5.92
CA PRO A 25 47.40 -19.10 -5.07
C PRO A 25 47.55 -19.08 -3.51
N CYS A 26 46.62 -18.34 -2.85
CA CYS A 26 45.83 -18.58 -1.60
C CYS A 26 46.19 -19.72 -0.59
N SER A 27 45.84 -19.68 0.71
CA SER A 27 45.05 -18.76 1.57
C SER A 27 45.32 -19.06 3.06
N GLN A 28 45.07 -18.11 3.97
CA GLN A 28 45.06 -18.20 5.46
C GLN A 28 46.25 -18.86 6.22
N SER A 29 47.13 -19.61 5.56
CA SER A 29 48.39 -20.13 6.11
C SER A 29 49.41 -19.02 6.39
N LEU A 30 49.29 -17.86 5.72
CA LEU A 30 50.29 -16.79 5.77
C LEU A 30 50.56 -16.25 7.18
N ARG A 31 49.56 -16.16 8.07
CA ARG A 31 49.81 -15.76 9.47
C ARG A 31 50.65 -16.78 10.24
N LYS A 32 50.55 -18.06 9.91
CA LYS A 32 51.44 -19.11 10.43
C LYS A 32 52.80 -19.07 9.74
N GLN A 33 52.85 -18.95 8.41
CA GLN A 33 54.12 -18.95 7.66
C GLN A 33 54.99 -17.71 7.90
N MET A 34 54.40 -16.55 8.23
CA MET A 34 55.17 -15.38 8.70
C MET A 34 55.73 -15.55 10.11
N GLN A 35 55.18 -16.45 10.95
CA GLN A 35 55.76 -16.81 12.26
C GLN A 35 56.65 -18.07 12.22
N GLU A 36 56.40 -19.00 11.29
CA GLU A 36 57.09 -20.29 11.17
C GLU A 36 58.28 -20.25 10.19
N ASN A 37 58.52 -19.11 9.52
CA ASN A 37 59.70 -18.92 8.66
C ASN A 37 60.66 -17.79 9.10
N PRO A 38 61.14 -17.77 10.36
CA PRO A 38 62.29 -16.96 10.72
C PRO A 38 63.53 -17.56 10.04
N LEU A 39 64.01 -16.93 8.97
CA LEU A 39 65.32 -17.16 8.35
C LEU A 39 65.63 -18.62 7.93
N LYS A 40 64.63 -19.50 7.71
CA LYS A 40 64.86 -20.89 7.31
C LYS A 40 65.12 -21.06 5.81
N ASN A 41 66.27 -20.52 5.40
CA ASN A 41 67.19 -21.26 4.56
C ASN A 41 68.61 -20.69 4.72
N ASN A 42 69.31 -21.20 5.74
CA ASN A 42 70.72 -21.57 5.70
C ASN A 42 71.14 -22.13 7.07
N GLU A 43 71.38 -23.44 7.17
CA GLU A 43 72.22 -24.01 8.24
C GLU A 43 73.64 -23.38 8.24
N HIS A 44 74.01 -22.75 7.12
CA HIS A 44 75.20 -21.94 6.94
C HIS A 44 75.14 -20.54 7.62
N ILE A 45 73.96 -19.99 7.89
CA ILE A 45 73.78 -18.70 8.57
C ILE A 45 73.86 -18.92 10.09
N ASP A 46 73.19 -19.93 10.66
CA ASP A 46 73.31 -20.24 12.09
C ASP A 46 74.73 -20.66 12.52
N THR A 47 75.53 -21.22 11.60
CA THR A 47 76.95 -21.51 11.85
C THR A 47 77.85 -20.27 11.70
N LEU A 48 77.50 -19.30 10.86
CA LEU A 48 78.21 -18.01 10.76
C LEU A 48 77.82 -17.05 11.88
N LEU A 49 76.57 -17.04 12.32
CA LEU A 49 76.04 -16.15 13.35
C LEU A 49 76.51 -16.54 14.76
N LYS A 50 76.81 -17.80 15.05
CA LYS A 50 77.25 -18.23 16.39
C LYS A 50 78.61 -17.70 16.86
N ASN A 51 79.43 -17.13 15.98
CA ASN A 51 80.67 -16.41 16.30
C ASN A 51 80.95 -15.21 15.37
N GLY A 52 79.96 -14.81 14.56
CA GLY A 52 80.08 -13.72 13.59
C GLY A 52 79.68 -12.38 14.20
N THR A 53 80.18 -11.30 13.59
CA THR A 53 79.77 -9.94 13.93
C THR A 53 79.05 -9.29 12.75
N ILE A 54 78.12 -8.39 13.04
CA ILE A 54 77.21 -7.81 12.05
C ILE A 54 77.48 -6.33 11.95
N THR A 55 77.84 -5.85 10.76
CA THR A 55 77.99 -4.41 10.54
C THR A 55 76.62 -3.80 10.28
N CYS A 56 76.16 -3.01 11.24
CA CYS A 56 74.98 -2.18 11.13
C CYS A 56 75.37 -0.78 10.67
N TYR A 57 74.59 -0.23 9.74
CA TYR A 57 74.77 1.12 9.21
C TYR A 57 73.56 1.98 9.51
N THR A 58 73.82 3.10 10.19
CA THR A 58 72.86 4.19 10.35
C THR A 58 73.48 5.49 9.87
N PHE A 59 72.63 6.47 9.60
CA PHE A 59 73.03 7.74 9.00
C PHE A 59 72.26 8.88 9.69
N GLY A 60 72.77 10.10 9.61
CA GLY A 60 72.27 11.23 10.40
C GLY A 60 71.53 12.25 9.54
N THR A 61 72.17 13.40 9.32
CA THR A 61 71.60 14.52 8.54
C THR A 61 72.13 14.61 7.10
N THR A 62 73.33 14.07 6.86
CA THR A 62 74.02 14.12 5.56
C THR A 62 74.59 12.74 5.21
N SER A 63 74.88 12.47 3.94
CA SER A 63 75.45 11.17 3.54
C SER A 63 76.86 10.91 4.10
N SER A 64 77.53 11.96 4.55
CA SER A 64 78.80 11.95 5.31
C SER A 64 78.62 11.66 6.81
N ASP A 65 77.41 11.81 7.32
CA ASP A 65 77.05 11.63 8.72
C ASP A 65 76.61 10.17 8.92
N LYS A 66 77.58 9.25 8.93
CA LYS A 66 77.39 7.80 9.00
C LYS A 66 77.87 7.29 10.37
N GLN A 67 77.02 6.53 11.05
CA GLN A 67 77.41 5.73 12.20
C GLN A 67 77.50 4.25 11.79
N GLU A 68 78.67 3.68 11.95
CA GLU A 68 78.97 2.27 11.67
C GLU A 68 79.26 1.58 13.00
N ARG A 69 78.59 0.44 13.25
CA ARG A 69 78.83 -0.39 14.43
C ARG A 69 78.88 -1.86 14.07
N ILE A 70 79.79 -2.55 14.73
CA ILE A 70 79.94 -3.99 14.69
C ILE A 70 79.18 -4.53 15.90
N LEU A 71 78.05 -5.19 15.66
CA LEU A 71 77.17 -5.76 16.68
C LEU A 71 77.42 -7.26 16.84
N SER A 72 77.05 -7.80 18.01
CA SER A 72 76.85 -9.25 18.14
C SER A 72 75.57 -9.71 17.43
N THR A 73 75.51 -11.00 17.10
CA THR A 73 74.32 -11.67 16.56
C THR A 73 73.08 -11.45 17.42
N ASP A 74 73.21 -11.57 18.75
CA ASP A 74 72.07 -11.48 19.66
C ASP A 74 71.50 -10.06 19.71
N GLU A 75 72.36 -9.04 19.68
CA GLU A 75 71.95 -7.63 19.65
C GLU A 75 71.24 -7.26 18.34
N ALA A 76 71.77 -7.71 17.20
CA ALA A 76 71.10 -7.50 15.91
C ALA A 76 69.76 -8.24 15.83
N THR A 77 69.70 -9.46 16.36
CA THR A 77 68.46 -10.27 16.44
C THR A 77 67.40 -9.59 17.30
N LEU A 78 67.80 -8.98 18.42
CA LEU A 78 66.90 -8.23 19.29
C LEU A 78 66.31 -7.01 18.57
N ILE A 79 67.15 -6.21 17.90
CA ILE A 79 66.68 -5.04 17.12
C ILE A 79 65.71 -5.48 16.01
N PHE A 80 66.03 -6.55 15.28
CA PHE A 80 65.18 -7.05 14.20
C PHE A 80 63.80 -7.50 14.70
N LYS A 81 63.73 -8.24 15.82
CA LYS A 81 62.45 -8.65 16.43
C LYS A 81 61.61 -7.46 16.91
N THR A 82 62.23 -6.46 17.52
CA THR A 82 61.54 -5.24 17.96
C THR A 82 60.98 -4.46 16.76
N LEU A 83 61.71 -4.44 15.63
CA LEU A 83 61.27 -3.79 14.40
C LEU A 83 60.09 -4.56 13.74
N ASP A 84 60.16 -5.88 13.66
CA ASP A 84 59.11 -6.75 13.09
C ASP A 84 57.76 -6.58 13.82
N GLU A 85 57.76 -6.69 15.14
CA GLU A 85 56.54 -6.50 15.94
C GLU A 85 55.97 -5.08 15.75
N LEU A 86 56.84 -4.07 15.71
CA LEU A 86 56.42 -2.69 15.51
C LEU A 86 55.88 -2.43 14.09
N ILE A 87 56.43 -3.05 13.04
CA ILE A 87 55.90 -2.98 11.66
C ILE A 87 54.46 -3.52 11.62
N SER A 88 54.20 -4.66 12.26
CA SER A 88 52.86 -5.27 12.32
C SER A 88 51.86 -4.40 13.09
N GLU A 89 52.26 -3.84 14.24
CA GLU A 89 51.41 -3.02 15.09
C GLU A 89 51.18 -1.60 14.52
N ILE A 90 52.17 -0.95 13.91
CA ILE A 90 51.98 0.42 13.38
C ILE A 90 51.01 0.45 12.19
N THR A 91 50.89 -0.66 11.45
CA THR A 91 50.00 -0.72 10.28
C THR A 91 48.57 -1.09 10.68
N GLN A 92 48.39 -1.92 11.71
CA GLN A 92 47.05 -2.26 12.21
C GLN A 92 46.51 -1.19 13.18
N ASN A 93 47.34 -0.70 14.09
CA ASN A 93 46.94 0.13 15.23
C ASN A 93 47.98 1.24 15.55
N PRO A 94 48.31 2.16 14.62
CA PRO A 94 49.42 3.15 14.72
C PRO A 94 49.48 4.02 15.99
N TYR A 95 48.39 4.05 16.75
CA TYR A 95 48.13 4.94 17.87
C TYR A 95 47.83 4.21 19.19
N ASN A 96 47.75 2.87 19.20
CA ASN A 96 47.52 2.13 20.43
C ASN A 96 48.74 2.29 21.38
N LYS A 97 48.52 2.10 22.69
CA LYS A 97 49.59 2.23 23.69
C LYS A 97 50.78 1.32 23.37
N LYS A 98 50.53 0.11 22.86
CA LYS A 98 51.55 -0.88 22.49
C LYS A 98 52.50 -0.36 21.42
N THR A 99 51.99 0.16 20.30
CA THR A 99 52.77 0.77 19.21
C THR A 99 53.61 1.94 19.73
N GLN A 100 53.04 2.76 20.60
CA GLN A 100 53.75 3.92 21.16
C GLN A 100 54.91 3.49 22.09
N SER A 101 54.70 2.46 22.92
CA SER A 101 55.78 1.85 23.72
C SER A 101 56.85 1.19 22.85
N LEU A 102 56.48 0.45 21.80
CA LEU A 102 57.42 -0.19 20.88
C LEU A 102 58.28 0.82 20.11
N LYS A 103 57.72 1.98 19.70
CA LYS A 103 58.49 3.08 19.08
C LYS A 103 59.56 3.64 20.01
N ILE A 104 59.24 3.80 21.30
CA ILE A 104 60.17 4.28 22.32
C ILE A 104 61.27 3.24 22.54
N ALA A 105 60.88 1.99 22.80
CA ALA A 105 61.82 0.89 23.03
C ALA A 105 62.81 0.67 21.87
N LEU A 106 62.35 0.82 20.62
CA LEU A 106 63.23 0.71 19.45
C LEU A 106 64.27 1.84 19.40
N VAL A 107 63.88 3.10 19.67
CA VAL A 107 64.83 4.22 19.65
C VAL A 107 65.81 4.13 20.82
N GLU A 108 65.35 3.73 22.02
CA GLU A 108 66.21 3.52 23.18
C GLU A 108 67.23 2.38 22.95
N LEU A 109 66.81 1.27 22.34
CA LEU A 109 67.69 0.17 21.97
C LEU A 109 68.75 0.59 20.93
N LEU A 110 68.39 1.42 19.94
CA LEU A 110 69.35 1.95 18.97
C LEU A 110 70.36 2.92 19.62
N ASP A 111 69.93 3.72 20.60
CA ASP A 111 70.80 4.62 21.37
C ASP A 111 71.80 3.82 22.23
N GLU A 112 71.31 2.83 22.98
CA GLU A 112 72.12 1.93 23.83
C GLU A 112 73.23 1.22 23.03
N LYS A 113 72.93 0.75 21.81
CA LYS A 113 73.91 0.10 20.94
C LYS A 113 74.79 1.07 20.16
N GLY A 114 74.72 2.37 20.45
CA GLY A 114 75.52 3.41 19.80
C GLY A 114 75.27 3.51 18.30
N LEU A 115 74.05 3.17 17.86
CA LEU A 115 73.58 3.21 16.48
C LEU A 115 72.90 4.53 16.13
N LEU A 116 72.74 5.47 17.06
CA LEU A 116 72.32 6.83 16.73
C LEU A 116 73.57 7.70 16.46
N PRO A 117 73.71 8.34 15.28
CA PRO A 117 74.75 9.33 15.03
C PRO A 117 74.69 10.48 16.04
N ASN A 118 75.85 10.83 16.60
CA ASN A 118 76.02 11.89 17.63
C ASN A 118 75.49 13.29 17.22
N SER A 119 75.23 13.51 15.93
CA SER A 119 74.69 14.74 15.34
C SER A 119 73.19 14.92 15.54
N VAL A 120 72.47 13.88 15.98
CA VAL A 120 70.99 13.86 16.07
C VAL A 120 70.55 13.33 17.43
N SER A 121 69.65 14.05 18.11
CA SER A 121 69.11 13.61 19.40
C SER A 121 68.04 12.52 19.27
N LYS A 122 67.91 11.66 20.28
CA LYS A 122 66.87 10.62 20.38
C LYS A 122 65.44 11.17 20.24
N GLU A 123 65.16 12.37 20.76
CA GLU A 123 63.87 13.05 20.62
C GLU A 123 63.53 13.34 19.15
N THR A 124 64.56 13.58 18.33
CA THR A 124 64.39 13.82 16.89
C THR A 124 63.92 12.54 16.19
N TYR A 125 64.49 11.37 16.51
CA TYR A 125 64.03 10.07 16.00
C TYR A 125 62.60 9.74 16.45
N LEU A 126 62.27 9.99 17.72
CA LEU A 126 60.90 9.83 18.23
C LEU A 126 59.91 10.75 17.51
N SER A 127 60.32 11.97 17.14
CA SER A 127 59.47 12.92 16.39
C SER A 127 59.19 12.48 14.95
N LEU A 128 60.09 11.73 14.31
CA LEU A 128 59.86 11.12 13.00
C LEU A 128 58.86 9.96 13.08
N LEU A 129 58.94 9.16 14.13
CA LEU A 129 58.01 8.06 14.39
C LEU A 129 56.65 8.52 14.93
N ASN A 130 56.52 9.77 15.38
CA ASN A 130 55.28 10.37 15.88
C ASN A 130 55.14 11.85 15.46
N PRO A 131 54.96 12.14 14.16
CA PRO A 131 54.92 13.52 13.68
C PRO A 131 53.57 14.20 14.01
N LYS A 132 53.64 15.48 14.41
CA LYS A 132 52.49 16.24 14.97
C LYS A 132 51.24 16.29 14.07
N TRP A 133 51.41 16.30 12.74
CA TRP A 133 50.26 16.32 11.82
C TRP A 133 49.38 15.09 11.98
N VAL A 134 49.97 13.92 12.25
CA VAL A 134 49.25 12.66 12.41
C VAL A 134 48.31 12.69 13.63
N GLN A 135 48.72 13.37 14.71
CA GLN A 135 47.85 13.61 15.88
C GLN A 135 46.66 14.54 15.56
N GLN A 136 46.83 15.51 14.67
CA GLN A 136 45.75 16.41 14.26
C GLN A 136 44.71 15.70 13.36
N PHE A 137 45.15 14.80 12.48
CA PHE A 137 44.24 14.02 11.62
C PHE A 137 43.34 13.05 12.40
N GLN A 138 43.74 12.56 13.58
CA GLN A 138 42.88 11.73 14.44
C GLN A 138 41.54 12.38 14.80
N ASN A 139 41.52 13.72 14.90
CA ASN A 139 40.32 14.47 15.25
C ASN A 139 39.38 14.67 14.04
N MET A 140 39.87 14.49 12.81
CA MET A 140 39.10 14.63 11.58
C MET A 140 38.46 13.31 11.15
N LYS A 141 37.64 12.72 12.03
CA LYS A 141 36.74 11.62 11.65
C LYS A 141 35.64 12.14 10.72
N LYS A 142 35.83 12.06 9.39
CA LYS A 142 34.74 11.97 8.40
C LYS A 142 35.19 11.62 6.98
N GLN A 143 34.47 10.65 6.43
CA GLN A 143 34.20 10.36 5.01
C GLN A 143 35.39 10.22 4.04
N SER A 144 35.59 8.97 3.62
CA SER A 144 36.50 8.58 2.54
C SER A 144 35.92 8.94 1.17
N ILE A 145 36.71 9.63 0.38
CA ILE A 145 36.63 9.64 -1.08
C ILE A 145 37.97 9.07 -1.56
N PHE A 146 38.01 8.46 -2.76
CA PHE A 146 39.12 7.69 -3.35
C PHE A 146 39.21 6.20 -2.93
N SER A 147 38.73 5.33 -3.81
CA SER A 147 39.14 3.94 -3.94
C SER A 147 39.44 3.65 -5.42
N GLN A 148 40.63 3.13 -5.71
CA GLN A 148 40.94 2.49 -6.99
C GLN A 148 42.15 1.57 -6.77
N ALA A 149 42.00 0.29 -7.11
CA ALA A 149 43.04 -0.72 -6.95
C ALA A 149 43.52 -1.21 -8.33
N PHE A 150 44.83 -1.30 -8.50
CA PHE A 150 45.43 -2.03 -9.62
C PHE A 150 45.91 -3.40 -9.10
N MET A 151 45.38 -4.49 -9.66
CA MET A 151 45.48 -5.84 -9.08
C MET A 151 46.89 -6.45 -9.03
N SER A 152 47.91 -5.82 -9.63
CA SER A 152 49.31 -6.25 -9.56
C SER A 152 50.20 -5.38 -8.65
N ARG A 153 49.63 -4.35 -8.00
CA ARG A 153 50.41 -3.35 -7.26
C ARG A 153 49.62 -2.75 -6.09
N GLY A 154 50.02 -3.13 -4.88
CA GLY A 154 49.44 -2.60 -3.64
C GLY A 154 49.69 -1.11 -3.57
N THR A 155 48.62 -0.31 -3.44
CA THR A 155 48.70 1.15 -3.45
C THR A 155 47.80 1.70 -2.34
N THR A 156 48.33 2.60 -1.50
CA THR A 156 47.51 3.35 -0.52
C THR A 156 48.07 4.75 -0.30
N VAL A 157 47.20 5.70 0.02
CA VAL A 157 47.54 7.09 0.35
C VAL A 157 47.37 7.37 1.83
N LEU A 158 48.02 8.45 2.32
CA LEU A 158 47.95 8.93 3.71
C LEU A 158 48.04 7.79 4.73
N CYS A 159 49.16 7.09 4.72
CA CYS A 159 49.28 5.75 5.32
C CYS A 159 50.42 5.64 6.34
N SER A 160 50.27 4.73 7.31
CA SER A 160 51.43 4.09 7.93
C SER A 160 51.95 2.99 7.00
N VAL A 161 53.28 2.83 6.96
CA VAL A 161 53.95 1.85 6.10
C VAL A 161 55.21 1.32 6.78
N GLY A 162 55.41 0.01 6.69
CA GLY A 162 56.61 -0.65 7.17
C GLY A 162 56.92 -1.89 6.34
N GLY A 163 58.20 -2.22 6.24
CA GLY A 163 58.64 -3.37 5.44
C GLY A 163 60.04 -3.80 5.79
N GLN A 164 60.34 -5.08 5.58
CA GLN A 164 61.61 -5.71 5.90
C GLN A 164 61.90 -6.87 4.95
N GLY A 165 63.17 -7.20 4.77
CA GLY A 165 63.55 -8.31 3.89
C GLY A 165 65.05 -8.43 3.61
N ARG A 166 65.37 -9.36 2.70
CA ARG A 166 66.69 -9.52 2.11
C ARG A 166 66.77 -8.66 0.85
N GLY A 167 67.77 -7.78 0.76
CA GLY A 167 67.93 -6.91 -0.41
C GLY A 167 68.45 -5.53 -0.05
N LEU A 168 68.10 -4.55 -0.89
CA LEU A 168 68.58 -3.18 -0.80
C LEU A 168 67.41 -2.23 -0.49
N LEU A 169 67.46 -1.64 0.70
CA LEU A 169 66.71 -0.42 1.01
C LEU A 169 67.51 0.78 0.49
N VAL A 170 66.88 1.53 -0.40
CA VAL A 170 67.39 2.79 -0.95
C VAL A 170 66.55 3.90 -0.33
N PRO A 171 66.76 4.17 0.98
CA PRO A 171 67.54 5.36 1.32
C PRO A 171 68.35 5.26 2.63
N LEU A 172 69.37 6.10 2.74
CA LEU A 172 70.05 6.39 4.00
C LEU A 172 69.20 7.37 4.83
N PHE A 173 69.17 7.20 6.16
CA PHE A 173 68.64 8.19 7.10
C PHE A 173 69.22 9.59 6.81
N LEU A 174 68.37 10.60 6.59
CA LEU A 174 68.79 11.98 6.27
C LEU A 174 67.80 13.03 6.83
N LEU A 175 67.98 13.38 8.10
CA LEU A 175 67.34 14.56 8.71
C LEU A 175 67.92 15.88 8.16
N PRO A 176 67.27 17.05 8.31
CA PRO A 176 65.89 17.29 8.72
C PRO A 176 65.11 18.02 7.60
N ARG A 177 64.78 17.33 6.49
CA ARG A 177 63.79 17.80 5.50
C ARG A 177 63.01 16.62 4.94
N PRO A 178 61.67 16.69 4.79
CA PRO A 178 60.91 15.61 4.16
C PRO A 178 61.41 15.45 2.73
N ARG A 179 61.98 14.28 2.40
CA ARG A 179 62.38 13.96 1.04
C ARG A 179 61.27 13.22 0.32
N ILE A 180 61.18 13.50 -0.97
CA ILE A 180 59.99 13.21 -1.76
C ILE A 180 59.77 11.71 -1.94
N THR A 181 60.82 10.87 -1.91
CA THR A 181 60.71 9.44 -2.24
C THR A 181 61.62 8.52 -1.42
N MET A 182 61.16 7.31 -1.10
CA MET A 182 61.96 6.16 -0.65
C MET A 182 61.69 4.93 -1.52
N LEU A 183 62.71 4.10 -1.77
CA LEU A 183 62.62 2.88 -2.59
C LEU A 183 63.19 1.66 -1.84
N TRP A 184 62.64 0.47 -2.09
CA TRP A 184 63.22 -0.80 -1.64
C TRP A 184 63.07 -1.89 -2.70
N PHE A 185 64.07 -2.76 -2.77
CA PHE A 185 64.15 -3.86 -3.74
C PHE A 185 64.68 -5.10 -3.02
N GLY A 186 63.94 -6.21 -3.08
CA GLY A 186 64.36 -7.45 -2.43
C GLY A 186 63.23 -8.44 -2.18
N ASP A 187 63.54 -9.50 -1.48
CA ASP A 187 62.59 -10.53 -1.03
C ASP A 187 62.22 -10.27 0.44
N GLY A 188 60.92 -10.17 0.75
CA GLY A 188 60.48 -9.83 2.10
C GLY A 188 58.99 -9.53 2.20
N ALA A 189 58.61 -8.70 3.17
CA ALA A 189 57.23 -8.27 3.39
C ALA A 189 57.11 -6.74 3.46
N THR A 190 55.98 -6.20 3.00
CA THR A 190 55.56 -4.80 3.25
C THR A 190 54.12 -4.79 3.73
N LEU A 191 53.83 -4.00 4.75
CA LEU A 191 52.48 -3.66 5.19
C LEU A 191 52.25 -2.15 5.02
N ALA A 192 51.09 -1.76 4.50
CA ALA A 192 50.69 -0.36 4.40
C ALA A 192 49.20 -0.19 4.68
N ALA A 193 48.82 0.77 5.52
CA ALA A 193 47.43 0.98 5.92
C ALA A 193 47.04 2.46 5.86
N ASN A 194 45.89 2.77 5.25
CA ASN A 194 45.33 4.11 5.18
C ASN A 194 44.86 4.57 6.56
N LEU A 195 45.29 5.77 6.98
CA LEU A 195 44.99 6.31 8.31
C LEU A 195 43.54 6.77 8.48
N LEU A 196 42.75 6.89 7.41
CA LEU A 196 41.36 7.36 7.41
C LEU A 196 40.33 6.23 7.26
N THR A 197 40.66 5.19 6.49
CA THR A 197 39.66 4.21 6.02
C THR A 197 39.79 2.83 6.65
N SER A 198 40.88 2.58 7.39
CA SER A 198 41.31 1.24 7.82
C SER A 198 41.50 0.22 6.68
N ARG A 199 41.34 0.62 5.41
CA ARG A 199 41.70 -0.19 4.23
C ARG A 199 43.21 -0.09 4.00
N GLY A 200 43.85 -1.17 3.56
CA GLY A 200 45.29 -1.23 3.36
C GLY A 200 45.70 -2.35 2.41
N TYR A 201 46.99 -2.62 2.32
CA TYR A 201 47.53 -3.79 1.64
C TYR A 201 48.66 -4.45 2.43
N ALA A 202 48.73 -5.78 2.30
CA ALA A 202 49.90 -6.59 2.64
C ALA A 202 50.56 -7.05 1.35
N ALA A 203 51.88 -7.05 1.30
CA ALA A 203 52.67 -7.49 0.15
C ALA A 203 53.81 -8.40 0.63
N GLY A 204 54.16 -9.40 -0.17
CA GLY A 204 55.14 -10.43 0.20
C GLY A 204 55.85 -11.09 -0.98
N GLY A 205 56.98 -11.72 -0.69
CA GLY A 205 57.87 -12.35 -1.68
C GLY A 205 58.80 -11.35 -2.34
N VAL A 206 59.19 -11.61 -3.58
CA VAL A 206 60.03 -10.69 -4.36
C VAL A 206 59.26 -9.39 -4.63
N GLN A 207 59.75 -8.28 -4.10
CA GLN A 207 59.08 -6.99 -4.10
C GLN A 207 59.99 -5.82 -4.53
N THR A 208 59.38 -4.89 -5.25
CA THR A 208 59.89 -3.55 -5.55
C THR A 208 58.86 -2.53 -5.06
N GLY A 209 59.26 -1.70 -4.11
CA GLY A 209 58.36 -0.75 -3.48
C GLY A 209 58.89 0.67 -3.45
N PHE A 210 57.94 1.59 -3.28
CA PHE A 210 58.07 3.03 -3.39
C PHE A 210 57.19 3.70 -2.35
N THR A 211 57.66 4.77 -1.73
CA THR A 211 56.83 5.68 -0.93
C THR A 211 57.08 7.13 -1.33
N LEU A 212 56.05 7.97 -1.28
CA LEU A 212 56.12 9.41 -1.48
C LEU A 212 55.99 10.14 -0.13
N GLY A 213 56.87 11.11 0.14
CA GLY A 213 56.84 11.94 1.35
C GLY A 213 57.04 11.15 2.64
N PHE A 214 57.93 10.16 2.64
CA PHE A 214 58.15 9.27 3.77
C PHE A 214 58.75 10.00 4.99
N MET A 215 58.17 9.75 6.16
CA MET A 215 58.62 10.21 7.47
C MET A 215 58.74 9.00 8.41
N GLY A 216 59.97 8.63 8.77
CA GLY A 216 60.22 7.43 9.58
C GLY A 216 61.70 7.11 9.72
N ILE A 217 62.00 5.86 10.07
CA ILE A 217 63.37 5.33 10.20
C ILE A 217 63.54 4.07 9.35
N GLY A 218 64.77 3.76 8.94
CA GLY A 218 65.07 2.56 8.16
C GLY A 218 66.52 2.12 8.31
N LEU A 219 66.73 0.85 8.66
CA LEU A 219 68.00 0.23 8.99
C LEU A 219 68.49 -0.66 7.85
N SER A 220 69.80 -0.87 7.76
CA SER A 220 70.40 -1.84 6.84
C SER A 220 71.59 -2.54 7.48
N TYR A 221 71.60 -3.87 7.37
CA TYR A 221 72.64 -4.75 7.90
C TYR A 221 73.41 -5.39 6.75
N ALA A 222 74.75 -5.37 6.84
CA ALA A 222 75.60 -6.11 5.92
C ALA A 222 76.11 -7.39 6.58
N LEU A 223 75.85 -8.51 5.92
CA LEU A 223 76.34 -9.84 6.29
C LEU A 223 77.25 -10.36 5.16
N PRO A 224 78.19 -11.27 5.43
CA PRO A 224 79.03 -11.86 4.39
C PRO A 224 78.18 -12.53 3.29
N GLY A 225 78.06 -11.86 2.14
CA GLY A 225 77.36 -12.37 0.95
C GLY A 225 75.94 -11.84 0.69
N TYR A 226 75.30 -11.09 1.60
CA TYR A 226 73.98 -10.48 1.37
C TYR A 226 73.67 -9.34 2.36
N SER A 227 72.66 -8.52 2.03
CA SER A 227 72.16 -7.42 2.87
C SER A 227 70.74 -7.69 3.37
N LEU A 228 70.43 -7.21 4.57
CA LEU A 228 69.07 -7.16 5.12
C LEU A 228 68.66 -5.70 5.32
N TYR A 229 67.36 -5.43 5.20
CA TYR A 229 66.79 -4.13 5.50
C TYR A 229 65.51 -4.23 6.34
N GLY A 230 65.17 -3.13 7.01
CA GLY A 230 63.86 -2.92 7.60
C GLY A 230 63.58 -1.43 7.76
N PHE A 231 62.34 -0.99 7.52
CA PHE A 231 61.92 0.41 7.63
C PHE A 231 60.51 0.53 8.17
N ILE A 232 60.21 1.69 8.76
CA ILE A 232 58.92 1.97 9.35
C ILE A 232 58.64 3.48 9.45
N GLY A 233 57.43 3.90 9.11
CA GLY A 233 57.03 5.30 9.18
C GLY A 233 55.65 5.60 8.60
N TYR A 234 55.48 6.83 8.15
CA TYR A 234 54.29 7.35 7.49
C TYR A 234 54.63 7.87 6.10
N ALA A 235 53.69 7.81 5.16
CA ALA A 235 53.87 8.32 3.80
C ALA A 235 52.57 8.95 3.26
N LEU A 236 52.71 9.87 2.30
CA LEU A 236 51.58 10.42 1.54
C LEU A 236 51.03 9.40 0.54
N LEU A 237 51.91 8.55 0.01
CA LEU A 237 51.60 7.43 -0.87
C LEU A 237 52.59 6.29 -0.54
N ALA A 238 52.09 5.08 -0.40
CA ALA A 238 52.87 3.84 -0.41
C ALA A 238 52.45 3.00 -1.61
N THR A 239 53.41 2.37 -2.26
CA THR A 239 53.15 1.54 -3.43
C THR A 239 54.14 0.38 -3.54
N THR A 240 53.65 -0.85 -3.51
CA THR A 240 54.47 -2.07 -3.60
C THR A 240 54.03 -2.92 -4.78
N SER A 241 54.95 -3.20 -5.70
CA SER A 241 54.81 -4.31 -6.66
C SER A 241 55.47 -5.52 -6.02
N ALA A 242 54.76 -6.62 -5.85
CA ALA A 242 55.27 -7.83 -5.22
C ALA A 242 54.70 -9.08 -5.88
N GLU A 243 55.32 -10.22 -5.60
CA GLU A 243 54.85 -11.56 -6.01
C GLU A 243 53.44 -11.85 -5.48
N TYR A 244 53.15 -11.43 -4.24
CA TYR A 244 51.82 -11.45 -3.64
C TYR A 244 51.47 -10.05 -3.10
N VAL A 245 50.24 -9.60 -3.37
CA VAL A 245 49.61 -8.41 -2.78
C VAL A 245 48.16 -8.75 -2.44
N GLU A 246 47.76 -8.53 -1.20
CA GLU A 246 46.37 -8.66 -0.73
C GLU A 246 45.91 -7.34 -0.12
N TYR A 247 44.73 -6.87 -0.51
CA TYR A 247 44.08 -5.71 0.12
C TYR A 247 43.27 -6.17 1.34
N TYR A 248 43.25 -5.36 2.39
CA TYR A 248 42.56 -5.66 3.65
C TYR A 248 41.58 -4.54 4.01
N PRO A 249 40.37 -4.84 4.53
CA PRO A 249 39.77 -6.17 4.65
C PRO A 249 39.48 -6.82 3.29
N PRO A 250 39.30 -8.16 3.23
CA PRO A 250 38.91 -8.86 2.00
C PRO A 250 37.51 -8.44 1.54
N ASN A 251 37.27 -8.56 0.24
CA ASN A 251 35.97 -8.29 -0.39
C ASN A 251 34.88 -9.27 0.04
N ARG A 252 33.63 -8.81 0.02
CA ARG A 252 32.42 -9.62 0.21
C ARG A 252 31.50 -9.44 -0.97
N ALA A 253 30.89 -10.54 -1.42
CA ALA A 253 29.93 -10.50 -2.52
C ALA A 253 28.62 -9.78 -2.12
N PRO A 254 27.94 -9.10 -3.07
CA PRO A 254 26.64 -8.48 -2.82
C PRO A 254 25.55 -9.53 -2.60
N GLU A 255 24.44 -9.15 -1.97
CA GLU A 255 23.32 -10.03 -1.62
C GLU A 255 21.98 -9.51 -2.20
N ILE A 256 21.10 -10.44 -2.60
CA ILE A 256 19.78 -10.17 -3.21
C ILE A 256 18.66 -10.71 -2.31
N SER A 257 17.85 -9.81 -1.74
CA SER A 257 16.78 -10.08 -0.78
C SER A 257 15.45 -9.41 -1.16
N ASP A 258 14.41 -9.56 -0.34
CA ASP A 258 13.07 -8.94 -0.48
C ASP A 258 12.46 -8.98 -1.90
N VAL A 259 12.52 -10.15 -2.55
CA VAL A 259 11.93 -10.37 -3.88
C VAL A 259 10.40 -10.40 -3.83
N GLN A 260 9.74 -9.73 -4.77
CA GLN A 260 8.30 -9.74 -5.00
C GLN A 260 8.00 -9.78 -6.51
N PRO A 261 7.14 -10.69 -7.01
CA PRO A 261 6.51 -11.82 -6.30
C PRO A 261 7.52 -12.76 -5.64
N LEU A 262 7.07 -13.53 -4.65
CA LEU A 262 7.91 -14.53 -3.99
C LEU A 262 8.23 -15.68 -4.97
N ASP A 263 9.38 -16.32 -4.77
CA ASP A 263 9.77 -17.49 -5.55
C ASP A 263 8.80 -18.66 -5.31
N GLY A 264 8.26 -19.21 -6.40
CA GLY A 264 7.20 -20.21 -6.41
C GLY A 264 5.76 -19.68 -6.23
N GLN A 265 5.56 -18.36 -6.14
CA GLN A 265 4.24 -17.79 -5.83
C GLN A 265 3.20 -18.13 -6.92
N GLN A 266 2.04 -18.62 -6.49
CA GLN A 266 0.89 -18.93 -7.34
C GLN A 266 -0.19 -17.84 -7.21
N ASN A 267 -1.10 -17.78 -8.18
CA ASN A 267 -2.22 -16.82 -8.22
C ASN A 267 -1.74 -15.36 -8.12
N VAL A 268 -0.69 -14.99 -8.86
CA VAL A 268 -0.26 -13.59 -8.97
C VAL A 268 -1.29 -12.82 -9.83
N PRO A 269 -1.84 -11.69 -9.37
CA PRO A 269 -2.84 -10.95 -10.13
C PRO A 269 -2.32 -10.42 -11.47
N LEU A 270 -3.15 -10.45 -12.50
CA LEU A 270 -2.84 -9.86 -13.82
C LEU A 270 -2.67 -8.32 -13.75
N SER A 271 -3.12 -7.69 -12.66
CA SER A 271 -2.93 -6.27 -12.37
C SER A 271 -1.52 -5.90 -11.86
N LEU A 272 -0.60 -6.86 -11.72
CA LEU A 272 0.78 -6.59 -11.30
C LEU A 272 1.56 -5.81 -12.39
N THR A 273 2.00 -4.60 -12.06
CA THR A 273 2.71 -3.69 -12.99
C THR A 273 4.22 -3.60 -12.76
N GLU A 274 4.74 -4.17 -11.67
CA GLU A 274 6.17 -4.11 -11.33
C GLU A 274 6.65 -5.30 -10.49
N LEU A 275 7.87 -5.77 -10.77
CA LEU A 275 8.64 -6.68 -9.90
C LEU A 275 9.51 -5.85 -8.94
N GLN A 276 9.85 -6.39 -7.77
CA GLN A 276 10.67 -5.69 -6.77
C GLN A 276 11.73 -6.60 -6.14
N PHE A 277 12.91 -6.06 -5.85
CA PHE A 277 13.99 -6.74 -5.12
C PHE A 277 14.84 -5.74 -4.32
N ARG A 278 15.58 -6.22 -3.32
CA ARG A 278 16.60 -5.44 -2.58
C ARG A 278 18.00 -5.93 -2.93
N ILE A 279 18.94 -5.00 -3.03
CA ILE A 279 20.39 -5.30 -3.13
C ILE A 279 21.13 -4.69 -1.95
N GLN A 280 22.11 -5.43 -1.41
CA GLN A 280 22.96 -4.97 -0.31
C GLN A 280 24.40 -5.44 -0.46
N ASP A 281 25.34 -4.61 0.01
CA ASP A 281 26.76 -4.91 0.07
C ASP A 281 27.29 -4.66 1.49
N ALA A 282 28.16 -5.55 1.97
CA ALA A 282 28.65 -5.51 3.35
C ALA A 282 29.89 -4.61 3.53
N ASP A 283 30.62 -4.31 2.46
CA ASP A 283 31.83 -3.48 2.48
C ASP A 283 31.53 -2.01 2.14
N GLY A 284 30.31 -1.73 1.68
CA GLY A 284 29.80 -0.41 1.30
C GLY A 284 30.15 -0.01 -0.13
N ASP A 285 30.56 -0.95 -0.98
CA ASP A 285 30.89 -0.70 -2.38
C ASP A 285 29.58 -0.53 -3.22
N LEU A 286 29.66 0.17 -4.36
CA LEU A 286 28.49 0.46 -5.20
C LEU A 286 28.23 -0.68 -6.18
N MET A 287 26.98 -1.15 -6.23
CA MET A 287 26.56 -2.31 -7.02
C MET A 287 26.01 -1.91 -8.39
N SER A 288 26.13 -2.79 -9.38
CA SER A 288 25.39 -2.69 -10.65
C SER A 288 24.53 -3.94 -10.83
N TYR A 289 23.32 -3.78 -11.37
CA TYR A 289 22.36 -4.88 -11.54
C TYR A 289 21.78 -4.95 -12.96
N SER A 290 21.33 -6.14 -13.33
CA SER A 290 20.51 -6.43 -14.52
C SER A 290 19.40 -7.42 -14.17
N VAL A 291 18.21 -7.18 -14.74
CA VAL A 291 17.03 -8.05 -14.60
C VAL A 291 16.43 -8.36 -15.96
N THR A 292 16.18 -9.64 -16.22
CA THR A 292 15.50 -10.16 -17.42
C THR A 292 14.36 -11.10 -17.03
N THR A 293 13.35 -11.22 -17.89
CA THR A 293 12.16 -12.06 -17.68
C THR A 293 11.99 -13.07 -18.83
N GLU A 294 11.40 -14.22 -18.53
CA GLU A 294 11.05 -15.27 -19.50
C GLU A 294 9.69 -15.91 -19.13
N PRO A 295 8.65 -15.82 -19.99
CA PRO A 295 8.56 -14.98 -21.20
C PRO A 295 8.86 -13.49 -20.92
N ASP A 296 9.34 -12.76 -21.94
CA ASP A 296 9.70 -11.35 -21.78
C ASP A 296 8.46 -10.47 -21.56
N ILE A 297 8.34 -9.96 -20.34
CA ILE A 297 7.33 -9.01 -19.88
C ILE A 297 7.95 -7.69 -19.43
N GLY A 298 9.28 -7.55 -19.52
CA GLY A 298 10.02 -6.39 -19.03
C GLY A 298 11.45 -6.73 -18.58
N SER A 299 12.29 -5.69 -18.53
CA SER A 299 13.68 -5.77 -18.07
C SER A 299 14.13 -4.44 -17.44
N ALA A 300 15.17 -4.47 -16.62
CA ALA A 300 15.76 -3.28 -16.03
C ALA A 300 17.25 -3.46 -15.76
N SER A 301 17.99 -2.35 -15.67
CA SER A 301 19.36 -2.35 -15.20
C SER A 301 19.70 -1.06 -14.48
N GLY A 302 20.75 -1.07 -13.67
CA GLY A 302 21.22 0.10 -12.94
C GLY A 302 22.70 -0.02 -12.59
N ASN A 303 23.47 1.03 -12.88
CA ASN A 303 24.91 1.07 -12.60
C ASN A 303 25.22 1.92 -11.36
N LEU A 304 26.25 1.51 -10.60
CA LEU A 304 26.80 2.22 -9.43
C LEU A 304 25.72 2.68 -8.42
N LYS A 305 24.83 1.76 -8.09
CA LYS A 305 23.70 1.90 -7.19
C LYS A 305 24.08 1.61 -5.74
N PRO A 306 23.60 2.39 -4.76
CA PRO A 306 23.76 2.07 -3.35
C PRO A 306 22.81 0.94 -2.91
N PHE A 307 23.00 0.46 -1.68
CA PHE A 307 22.00 -0.32 -0.95
C PHE A 307 20.60 0.26 -1.08
N GLY A 308 19.62 -0.56 -1.44
CA GLY A 308 18.25 -0.11 -1.63
C GLY A 308 17.32 -1.15 -2.24
N VAL A 309 16.04 -0.76 -2.34
CA VAL A 309 14.98 -1.51 -3.03
C VAL A 309 14.83 -0.95 -4.44
N TYR A 310 14.75 -1.84 -5.42
CA TYR A 310 14.67 -1.53 -6.84
C TYR A 310 13.46 -2.23 -7.46
N LYS A 311 12.88 -1.58 -8.48
CA LYS A 311 11.63 -1.98 -9.13
C LYS A 311 11.83 -2.11 -10.63
N VAL A 312 11.14 -3.08 -11.24
CA VAL A 312 11.21 -3.41 -12.66
C VAL A 312 9.81 -3.32 -13.25
N PRO A 313 9.49 -2.33 -14.08
CA PRO A 313 8.20 -2.25 -14.76
C PRO A 313 7.97 -3.48 -15.63
N ILE A 314 6.76 -4.05 -15.56
CA ILE A 314 6.33 -5.19 -16.39
C ILE A 314 4.97 -4.93 -17.04
N SER A 315 4.69 -5.64 -18.13
CA SER A 315 3.42 -5.60 -18.86
C SER A 315 3.23 -6.87 -19.69
N GLY A 316 1.99 -7.16 -20.12
CA GLY A 316 1.72 -8.34 -20.96
C GLY A 316 1.73 -9.67 -20.21
N LEU A 317 1.32 -9.65 -18.93
CA LEU A 317 1.02 -10.87 -18.19
C LEU A 317 -0.17 -11.60 -18.84
N MET A 318 0.04 -12.88 -19.12
CA MET A 318 -0.97 -13.85 -19.56
C MET A 318 -1.43 -14.63 -18.33
N ASP A 319 -2.63 -15.17 -18.34
CA ASP A 319 -3.18 -16.01 -17.28
C ASP A 319 -2.58 -17.42 -17.27
N LEU A 320 -2.67 -18.11 -16.12
CA LEU A 320 -2.11 -19.45 -15.86
C LEU A 320 -0.65 -19.65 -16.33
N THR A 321 0.11 -18.56 -16.49
CA THR A 321 1.41 -18.54 -17.15
C THR A 321 2.51 -18.40 -16.11
N SER A 322 3.47 -19.32 -16.18
CA SER A 322 4.66 -19.29 -15.31
C SER A 322 5.72 -18.37 -15.90
N TYR A 323 6.05 -17.31 -15.16
CA TYR A 323 7.11 -16.37 -15.48
C TYR A 323 8.34 -16.64 -14.60
N THR A 324 9.50 -16.70 -15.24
CA THR A 324 10.81 -16.74 -14.58
C THR A 324 11.47 -15.39 -14.71
N TRP A 325 12.10 -14.89 -13.64
CA TRP A 325 12.88 -13.66 -13.70
C TRP A 325 14.24 -13.81 -13.01
N HIS A 326 15.26 -13.26 -13.67
CA HIS A 326 16.66 -13.44 -13.32
C HIS A 326 17.23 -12.09 -12.90
N VAL A 327 17.73 -12.00 -11.67
CA VAL A 327 18.40 -10.81 -11.11
C VAL A 327 19.89 -11.13 -10.96
N GLN A 328 20.76 -10.35 -11.62
CA GLN A 328 22.21 -10.40 -11.45
C GLN A 328 22.69 -9.10 -10.81
N VAL A 329 23.61 -9.17 -9.86
CA VAL A 329 24.18 -8.02 -9.14
C VAL A 329 25.69 -8.18 -8.96
N THR A 330 26.47 -7.14 -9.25
CA THR A 330 27.94 -7.13 -9.09
C THR A 330 28.44 -5.85 -8.44
N ASP A 331 29.47 -5.94 -7.58
CA ASP A 331 30.24 -4.80 -7.04
C ASP A 331 31.46 -4.43 -7.91
N GLY A 332 31.65 -5.14 -9.04
CA GLY A 332 32.83 -5.04 -9.91
C GLY A 332 33.97 -6.00 -9.59
N LYS A 333 33.84 -6.87 -8.56
CA LYS A 333 34.79 -7.94 -8.23
C LYS A 333 34.09 -9.29 -8.14
N ASP A 334 32.99 -9.34 -7.40
CA ASP A 334 32.11 -10.48 -7.19
C ASP A 334 30.79 -10.28 -7.93
N THR A 335 30.06 -11.36 -8.20
CA THR A 335 28.73 -11.32 -8.83
C THR A 335 27.83 -12.35 -8.16
N THR A 336 26.62 -11.93 -7.81
CA THR A 336 25.58 -12.74 -7.18
C THR A 336 24.37 -12.76 -8.08
N GLU A 337 23.74 -13.92 -8.21
CA GLU A 337 22.56 -14.15 -9.05
C GLU A 337 21.41 -14.70 -8.23
N LYS A 338 20.18 -14.38 -8.62
CA LYS A 338 18.97 -14.94 -8.07
C LYS A 338 17.93 -15.13 -9.17
N ILE A 339 17.37 -16.32 -9.23
CA ILE A 339 16.27 -16.68 -10.13
C ILE A 339 15.03 -16.81 -9.26
N CYS A 340 13.90 -16.30 -9.74
CA CYS A 340 12.61 -16.42 -9.07
C CYS A 340 11.52 -16.76 -10.10
N GLN A 341 10.56 -17.60 -9.71
CA GLN A 341 9.42 -17.98 -10.54
C GLN A 341 8.10 -17.59 -9.89
N PHE A 342 7.10 -17.23 -10.69
CA PHE A 342 5.72 -17.09 -10.25
C PHE A 342 4.74 -17.52 -11.34
N THR A 343 3.51 -17.85 -10.95
CA THR A 343 2.43 -18.21 -11.88
C THR A 343 1.26 -17.26 -11.64
N THR A 344 0.74 -16.71 -12.73
CA THR A 344 -0.43 -15.81 -12.71
C THR A 344 -1.71 -16.55 -12.34
N GLU A 345 -2.72 -15.79 -11.91
CA GLU A 345 -4.07 -16.30 -11.71
C GLU A 345 -4.70 -16.85 -13.02
N ALA A 346 -5.71 -17.69 -12.87
CA ALA A 346 -6.52 -18.22 -13.97
C ALA A 346 -7.98 -17.79 -13.75
N ILE A 347 -8.61 -17.21 -14.75
CA ILE A 347 -9.90 -16.52 -14.61
C ILE A 347 -10.92 -17.15 -15.56
N ALA A 348 -11.97 -17.76 -15.01
CA ALA A 348 -13.10 -18.22 -15.81
C ALA A 348 -13.96 -17.03 -16.29
N PRO A 349 -14.73 -17.16 -17.39
CA PRO A 349 -15.57 -16.09 -17.88
C PRO A 349 -16.57 -15.59 -16.82
N ILE A 350 -16.86 -14.30 -16.83
CA ILE A 350 -17.84 -13.68 -15.94
C ILE A 350 -19.18 -13.51 -16.65
N ILE A 351 -20.21 -14.11 -16.07
CA ILE A 351 -21.61 -13.87 -16.42
C ILE A 351 -22.17 -12.85 -15.42
N SER A 352 -22.79 -11.78 -15.94
CA SER A 352 -23.28 -10.63 -15.18
C SER A 352 -24.48 -9.97 -15.86
N ASN A 353 -25.08 -8.97 -15.21
CA ASN A 353 -26.18 -8.15 -15.75
C ASN A 353 -27.33 -8.97 -16.37
N PRO A 354 -27.96 -9.89 -15.62
CA PRO A 354 -29.15 -10.58 -16.10
C PRO A 354 -30.30 -9.59 -16.29
N LEU A 355 -31.10 -9.80 -17.34
CA LEU A 355 -32.40 -9.20 -17.55
C LEU A 355 -33.38 -10.33 -17.94
N PRO A 356 -34.45 -10.58 -17.17
CA PRO A 356 -34.84 -9.95 -15.89
C PRO A 356 -33.74 -10.04 -14.82
N ALA A 357 -33.79 -9.14 -13.83
CA ALA A 357 -32.88 -9.22 -12.71
C ALA A 357 -33.08 -10.53 -11.93
N ASP A 358 -32.04 -11.01 -11.23
CA ASP A 358 -32.14 -12.26 -10.46
C ASP A 358 -33.10 -12.08 -9.28
N GLY A 359 -34.14 -12.91 -9.22
CA GLY A 359 -35.24 -12.80 -8.26
C GLY A 359 -36.32 -11.79 -8.66
N GLU A 360 -36.29 -11.22 -9.87
CA GLU A 360 -37.29 -10.22 -10.28
C GLU A 360 -38.71 -10.80 -10.32
N ARG A 361 -39.64 -10.16 -9.59
CA ARG A 361 -41.07 -10.46 -9.64
C ARG A 361 -41.77 -9.62 -10.72
N ASP A 362 -42.98 -10.05 -11.09
CA ASP A 362 -43.84 -9.39 -12.07
C ASP A 362 -43.18 -9.11 -13.43
N VAL A 363 -42.39 -10.06 -13.93
CA VAL A 363 -41.85 -9.99 -15.29
C VAL A 363 -43.01 -10.10 -16.29
N PRO A 364 -43.18 -9.13 -17.21
CA PRO A 364 -44.31 -9.14 -18.13
C PRO A 364 -44.30 -10.35 -19.06
N MET A 365 -45.47 -10.98 -19.27
CA MET A 365 -45.62 -12.13 -20.18
C MET A 365 -45.27 -11.83 -21.65
N ASP A 366 -45.17 -10.56 -22.03
CA ASP A 366 -44.75 -10.08 -23.34
C ASP A 366 -43.23 -9.82 -23.47
N LEU A 367 -42.42 -10.16 -22.45
CA LEU A 367 -40.96 -10.12 -22.54
C LEU A 367 -40.45 -11.03 -23.69
N PRO A 368 -39.79 -10.50 -24.74
CA PRO A 368 -39.45 -11.27 -25.92
C PRO A 368 -38.15 -12.08 -25.80
N GLN A 369 -37.26 -11.69 -24.87
CA GLN A 369 -35.95 -12.31 -24.70
C GLN A 369 -35.39 -12.10 -23.29
N LEU A 370 -34.62 -13.08 -22.82
CA LEU A 370 -33.68 -12.92 -21.70
C LEU A 370 -32.39 -12.28 -22.20
N GLN A 371 -31.61 -11.67 -21.33
CA GLN A 371 -30.33 -11.05 -21.67
C GLN A 371 -29.30 -11.19 -20.53
N PHE A 372 -28.02 -11.35 -20.88
CA PHE A 372 -26.89 -11.30 -19.94
C PHE A 372 -25.63 -10.69 -20.59
N THR A 373 -24.73 -10.15 -19.79
CA THR A 373 -23.37 -9.77 -20.22
C THR A 373 -22.38 -10.89 -19.92
N LEU A 374 -21.60 -11.27 -20.93
CA LEU A 374 -20.47 -12.19 -20.83
C LEU A 374 -19.16 -11.42 -21.00
N LYS A 375 -18.22 -11.64 -20.09
CA LYS A 375 -16.90 -11.01 -20.12
C LYS A 375 -15.80 -11.97 -19.71
N ASP A 376 -14.85 -12.15 -20.61
CA ASP A 376 -13.55 -12.75 -20.40
C ASP A 376 -12.47 -11.64 -20.28
N TYR A 377 -11.45 -11.84 -19.46
CA TYR A 377 -10.39 -10.82 -19.23
C TYR A 377 -9.17 -11.01 -20.14
N GLN A 378 -8.99 -12.23 -20.65
CA GLN A 378 -7.94 -12.65 -21.57
C GLN A 378 -8.24 -12.15 -23.00
N GLY A 379 -9.52 -11.94 -23.31
CA GLY A 379 -10.01 -11.58 -24.64
C GLY A 379 -10.31 -12.79 -25.52
N ASP A 380 -10.37 -13.99 -24.94
CA ASP A 380 -10.52 -15.24 -25.66
C ASP A 380 -11.90 -15.41 -26.30
N ALA A 381 -11.97 -16.37 -27.23
CA ALA A 381 -13.20 -16.74 -27.90
C ALA A 381 -13.96 -17.77 -27.05
N MET A 382 -15.11 -17.36 -26.51
CA MET A 382 -15.92 -18.14 -25.59
C MET A 382 -17.00 -18.97 -26.30
N GLU A 383 -17.51 -19.96 -25.58
CA GLU A 383 -18.74 -20.69 -25.84
C GLU A 383 -19.71 -20.49 -24.68
N TYR A 384 -21.01 -20.39 -24.96
CA TYR A 384 -22.03 -20.39 -23.92
C TYR A 384 -23.28 -21.20 -24.30
N THR A 385 -23.94 -21.74 -23.28
CA THR A 385 -25.27 -22.35 -23.35
C THR A 385 -26.22 -21.64 -22.38
N VAL A 386 -27.47 -21.46 -22.80
CA VAL A 386 -28.58 -21.02 -21.95
C VAL A 386 -29.73 -22.00 -22.04
N GLU A 387 -30.18 -22.45 -20.87
CA GLU A 387 -31.32 -23.36 -20.67
C GLU A 387 -32.32 -22.73 -19.69
N THR A 388 -33.63 -23.00 -19.87
CA THR A 388 -34.70 -22.49 -19.01
C THR A 388 -35.52 -23.63 -18.39
N SER A 389 -36.05 -23.41 -17.18
CA SER A 389 -36.89 -24.36 -16.45
C SER A 389 -37.97 -23.61 -15.65
N PRO A 390 -39.27 -23.75 -15.99
CA PRO A 390 -39.81 -24.47 -17.15
C PRO A 390 -39.24 -23.98 -18.49
N ASN A 391 -39.22 -24.85 -19.50
CA ASN A 391 -38.56 -24.55 -20.78
C ASN A 391 -39.40 -23.56 -21.62
N ILE A 392 -38.91 -22.33 -21.71
CA ILE A 392 -39.46 -21.23 -22.52
C ILE A 392 -38.47 -20.72 -23.59
N GLY A 393 -37.22 -21.19 -23.54
CA GLY A 393 -36.15 -20.78 -24.45
C GLY A 393 -34.84 -21.53 -24.21
N PHE A 394 -34.07 -21.66 -25.29
CA PHE A 394 -32.74 -22.27 -25.31
C PHE A 394 -31.85 -21.52 -26.30
N LYS A 395 -30.55 -21.37 -25.98
CA LYS A 395 -29.57 -20.83 -26.92
C LYS A 395 -28.18 -21.43 -26.69
N HIS A 396 -27.44 -21.64 -27.76
CA HIS A 396 -26.05 -22.05 -27.76
C HIS A 396 -25.31 -21.26 -28.83
N GLU A 397 -24.18 -20.64 -28.47
CA GLU A 397 -23.28 -19.96 -29.42
C GLU A 397 -21.82 -20.23 -29.04
N THR A 398 -20.96 -20.32 -30.06
CA THR A 398 -19.52 -20.58 -29.94
C THR A 398 -18.72 -19.51 -30.66
N GLY A 399 -17.46 -19.30 -30.25
CA GLY A 399 -16.59 -18.29 -30.85
C GLY A 399 -17.04 -16.85 -30.56
N VAL A 400 -17.66 -16.62 -29.41
CA VAL A 400 -18.20 -15.32 -29.00
C VAL A 400 -17.16 -14.53 -28.17
N HIS A 401 -17.35 -13.23 -27.99
CA HIS A 401 -16.39 -12.36 -27.29
C HIS A 401 -17.08 -11.54 -26.20
N ASN A 402 -16.39 -10.57 -25.61
CA ASN A 402 -16.96 -9.69 -24.60
C ASN A 402 -18.16 -8.91 -25.15
N GLY A 403 -19.33 -9.08 -24.55
CA GLY A 403 -20.57 -8.54 -25.09
C GLY A 403 -21.81 -8.91 -24.29
N THR A 404 -22.95 -8.41 -24.77
CA THR A 404 -24.27 -8.67 -24.19
C THR A 404 -25.07 -9.55 -25.14
N TYR A 405 -25.53 -10.68 -24.63
CA TYR A 405 -26.16 -11.76 -25.39
C TYR A 405 -27.63 -11.86 -25.02
N THR A 406 -28.49 -12.15 -26.00
CA THR A 406 -29.93 -12.32 -25.80
C THR A 406 -30.43 -13.68 -26.25
N ILE A 407 -31.49 -14.15 -25.59
CA ILE A 407 -32.10 -15.48 -25.74
C ILE A 407 -33.60 -15.29 -25.97
N PRO A 408 -34.13 -15.54 -27.17
CA PRO A 408 -35.57 -15.49 -27.42
C PRO A 408 -36.33 -16.46 -26.50
N ILE A 409 -37.45 -15.99 -25.95
CA ILE A 409 -38.34 -16.80 -25.11
C ILE A 409 -39.79 -16.74 -25.60
N SER A 410 -40.57 -17.76 -25.24
CA SER A 410 -42.01 -17.83 -25.54
C SER A 410 -42.71 -18.86 -24.64
N GLY A 411 -44.04 -18.80 -24.53
CA GLY A 411 -44.81 -19.79 -23.77
C GLY A 411 -44.72 -19.63 -22.25
N MET A 412 -44.48 -18.41 -21.78
CA MET A 412 -44.62 -18.07 -20.36
C MET A 412 -46.07 -18.19 -19.90
N THR A 413 -46.26 -18.47 -18.60
CA THR A 413 -47.57 -18.64 -17.95
C THR A 413 -47.65 -17.71 -16.76
N TYR A 414 -48.74 -16.96 -16.61
CA TYR A 414 -48.97 -16.05 -15.48
C TYR A 414 -48.73 -16.71 -14.12
N GLY A 415 -48.07 -16.01 -13.19
CA GLY A 415 -47.81 -16.47 -11.82
C GLY A 415 -46.81 -17.63 -11.73
N ALA A 416 -45.98 -17.85 -12.76
CA ALA A 416 -44.99 -18.92 -12.77
C ALA A 416 -43.57 -18.40 -12.54
N THR A 417 -42.83 -19.08 -11.66
CA THR A 417 -41.39 -18.90 -11.47
C THR A 417 -40.59 -19.63 -12.54
N TYR A 418 -39.67 -18.93 -13.18
CA TYR A 418 -38.71 -19.47 -14.14
C TYR A 418 -37.29 -19.41 -13.56
N ARG A 419 -36.51 -20.46 -13.83
CA ARG A 419 -35.08 -20.52 -13.54
C ARG A 419 -34.34 -20.68 -14.85
N TRP A 420 -33.27 -19.93 -15.06
CA TRP A 420 -32.45 -20.04 -16.26
C TRP A 420 -30.97 -20.16 -15.92
N PHE A 421 -30.30 -21.00 -16.68
CA PHE A 421 -28.93 -21.44 -16.43
C PHE A 421 -28.07 -20.93 -17.57
N VAL A 422 -27.11 -20.06 -17.26
CA VAL A 422 -26.09 -19.63 -18.22
C VAL A 422 -24.81 -20.38 -17.86
N ASN A 423 -24.33 -21.24 -18.75
CA ASN A 423 -23.01 -21.86 -18.64
C ASN A 423 -22.11 -21.25 -19.72
N ALA A 424 -20.89 -20.85 -19.38
CA ALA A 424 -19.94 -20.32 -20.36
C ALA A 424 -18.53 -20.87 -20.12
N THR A 425 -17.72 -20.93 -21.17
CA THR A 425 -16.34 -21.42 -21.14
C THR A 425 -15.48 -20.73 -22.20
N ASP A 426 -14.20 -20.54 -21.89
CA ASP A 426 -13.15 -20.09 -22.82
C ASP A 426 -12.41 -21.28 -23.50
N GLY A 427 -12.80 -22.52 -23.16
CA GLY A 427 -12.14 -23.77 -23.59
C GLY A 427 -11.15 -24.36 -22.59
N ALA A 428 -10.69 -23.59 -21.61
CA ALA A 428 -9.82 -24.02 -20.50
C ALA A 428 -10.55 -24.02 -19.14
N HIS A 429 -11.38 -23.01 -18.91
CA HIS A 429 -12.16 -22.77 -17.69
C HIS A 429 -13.64 -22.62 -18.01
N TRP A 430 -14.50 -22.91 -17.03
CA TRP A 430 -15.95 -22.80 -17.18
C TRP A 430 -16.57 -22.12 -15.98
N THR A 431 -17.71 -21.47 -16.23
CA THR A 431 -18.52 -20.75 -15.27
C THR A 431 -19.98 -21.17 -15.43
N ARG A 432 -20.76 -21.05 -14.35
CA ARG A 432 -22.22 -21.18 -14.41
C ARG A 432 -22.87 -20.19 -13.47
N LYS A 433 -23.87 -19.48 -13.99
CA LYS A 433 -24.84 -18.73 -13.19
C LYS A 433 -26.22 -19.36 -13.34
N VAL A 434 -27.00 -19.23 -12.27
CA VAL A 434 -28.42 -19.55 -12.26
C VAL A 434 -29.10 -18.25 -11.88
N PHE A 435 -30.11 -17.88 -12.66
CA PHE A 435 -30.92 -16.71 -12.44
C PHE A 435 -32.39 -17.15 -12.31
N THR A 436 -33.18 -16.40 -11.56
CA THR A 436 -34.60 -16.68 -11.35
C THR A 436 -35.44 -15.44 -11.61
N PHE A 437 -36.70 -15.62 -12.01
CA PHE A 437 -37.70 -14.56 -12.09
C PHE A 437 -39.11 -15.14 -11.98
N GLU A 438 -40.07 -14.32 -11.62
CA GLU A 438 -41.50 -14.67 -11.57
C GLU A 438 -42.30 -13.81 -12.55
N THR A 439 -43.26 -14.42 -13.22
CA THR A 439 -44.03 -13.79 -14.30
C THR A 439 -45.34 -13.19 -13.79
N GLY A 440 -45.54 -11.91 -14.12
CA GLY A 440 -46.75 -11.16 -13.77
C GLY A 440 -47.71 -11.01 -14.95
N TYR A 441 -48.54 -9.97 -14.89
CA TYR A 441 -49.43 -9.58 -15.98
C TYR A 441 -48.65 -9.08 -17.22
N PRO A 442 -49.25 -9.05 -18.42
CA PRO A 442 -48.67 -8.35 -19.56
C PRO A 442 -48.41 -6.88 -19.24
N SER A 443 -47.49 -6.23 -19.96
CA SER A 443 -47.15 -4.80 -19.77
C SER A 443 -48.35 -3.85 -19.88
N GLN A 444 -49.37 -4.27 -20.63
CA GLN A 444 -50.70 -3.65 -20.66
C GLN A 444 -51.80 -4.73 -20.64
N PHE A 445 -52.76 -4.58 -19.74
CA PHE A 445 -53.88 -5.50 -19.58
C PHE A 445 -55.10 -4.79 -18.98
N ASN A 446 -56.25 -5.45 -19.02
CA ASN A 446 -57.50 -4.99 -18.43
C ASN A 446 -57.82 -5.90 -17.24
N PRO A 447 -57.79 -5.44 -15.98
CA PRO A 447 -57.98 -6.31 -14.81
C PRO A 447 -59.31 -7.09 -14.82
N PHE A 448 -60.37 -6.55 -15.43
CA PHE A 448 -61.65 -7.26 -15.58
C PHE A 448 -61.53 -8.55 -16.41
N ASP A 449 -60.60 -8.63 -17.37
CA ASP A 449 -60.33 -9.85 -18.13
C ASP A 449 -59.54 -10.90 -17.31
N TYR A 450 -59.07 -10.53 -16.12
CA TYR A 450 -58.26 -11.35 -15.20
C TYR A 450 -58.93 -11.60 -13.83
N GLY A 451 -60.24 -11.34 -13.71
CA GLY A 451 -61.04 -11.72 -12.54
C GLY A 451 -61.39 -10.60 -11.56
N TRP A 452 -60.90 -9.37 -11.77
CA TRP A 452 -61.36 -8.21 -11.00
C TRP A 452 -62.82 -7.90 -11.28
N SER A 453 -63.59 -7.61 -10.23
CA SER A 453 -65.03 -7.38 -10.33
C SER A 453 -65.44 -5.91 -10.20
N TYR A 454 -64.61 -5.07 -9.58
CA TYR A 454 -64.95 -3.69 -9.25
C TYR A 454 -63.79 -2.72 -9.53
N ARG A 455 -64.13 -1.46 -9.77
CA ARG A 455 -63.17 -0.36 -9.94
C ARG A 455 -63.69 0.95 -9.37
N LYS A 456 -62.79 1.78 -8.82
CA LYS A 456 -63.04 3.19 -8.50
C LYS A 456 -62.04 4.09 -9.25
N GLN A 457 -62.49 5.28 -9.64
CA GLN A 457 -61.60 6.34 -10.15
C GLN A 457 -60.97 7.06 -8.96
N ILE A 458 -59.68 7.40 -9.08
CA ILE A 458 -58.98 8.26 -8.14
C ILE A 458 -58.48 9.49 -8.90
N THR A 459 -58.72 10.67 -8.34
CA THR A 459 -58.37 11.96 -8.94
C THR A 459 -57.50 12.74 -7.96
N ILE A 460 -56.29 13.11 -8.37
CA ILE A 460 -55.40 13.98 -7.59
C ILE A 460 -55.56 15.41 -8.09
N ASN A 461 -55.92 16.31 -7.18
CA ASN A 461 -56.12 17.72 -7.45
C ASN A 461 -54.78 18.44 -7.69
N HIS A 462 -54.57 18.91 -8.93
CA HIS A 462 -53.31 19.53 -9.33
C HIS A 462 -53.00 20.85 -8.61
N THR A 463 -53.98 21.52 -7.98
CA THR A 463 -53.73 22.78 -7.27
C THR A 463 -52.88 22.59 -6.01
N HIS A 464 -52.75 21.35 -5.51
CA HIS A 464 -51.90 20.99 -4.38
C HIS A 464 -50.58 20.33 -4.81
N VAL A 465 -50.33 20.19 -6.13
CA VAL A 465 -49.08 19.66 -6.70
C VAL A 465 -48.16 20.81 -7.07
N LEU A 466 -47.03 20.93 -6.39
CA LEU A 466 -46.09 22.04 -6.57
C LEU A 466 -45.10 21.71 -7.69
N GLY A 467 -45.47 22.00 -8.93
CA GLY A 467 -44.68 21.68 -10.13
C GLY A 467 -44.77 20.19 -10.51
N THR A 468 -44.66 19.89 -11.80
CA THR A 468 -44.81 18.50 -12.28
C THR A 468 -43.70 17.60 -11.77
N LEU A 469 -44.07 16.51 -11.09
CA LEU A 469 -43.15 15.53 -10.51
C LEU A 469 -43.12 14.24 -11.35
N GLN A 470 -42.11 13.41 -11.13
CA GLN A 470 -41.90 12.13 -11.80
C GLN A 470 -41.75 11.02 -10.77
N ASN A 471 -42.36 9.86 -10.99
CA ASN A 471 -42.28 8.69 -10.10
C ASN A 471 -42.62 9.02 -8.63
N PHE A 472 -43.61 9.87 -8.40
CA PHE A 472 -43.95 10.36 -7.06
C PHE A 472 -44.86 9.36 -6.32
N PRO A 473 -44.50 8.90 -5.11
CA PRO A 473 -45.35 8.04 -4.30
C PRO A 473 -46.46 8.87 -3.65
N VAL A 474 -47.71 8.58 -4.03
CA VAL A 474 -48.91 9.24 -3.52
C VAL A 474 -49.54 8.39 -2.43
N LEU A 475 -49.85 8.99 -1.28
CA LEU A 475 -50.56 8.32 -0.21
C LEU A 475 -52.05 8.24 -0.55
N ILE A 476 -52.68 7.11 -0.28
CA ILE A 476 -54.13 6.98 -0.15
C ILE A 476 -54.37 6.53 1.29
N SER A 477 -55.00 7.38 2.11
CA SER A 477 -55.35 7.07 3.51
C SER A 477 -56.81 7.44 3.76
N GLN A 478 -57.71 6.46 3.61
CA GLN A 478 -59.16 6.68 3.74
C GLN A 478 -59.97 5.39 3.94
N SER A 479 -61.14 5.51 4.56
CA SER A 479 -62.13 4.42 4.71
C SER A 479 -63.08 4.35 3.52
N ASP A 480 -63.24 3.16 2.94
CA ASP A 480 -64.18 2.90 1.85
C ASP A 480 -65.06 1.66 2.12
N ALA A 481 -66.36 1.89 2.28
CA ALA A 481 -67.34 0.85 2.61
C ALA A 481 -67.61 -0.16 1.48
N ASP A 482 -67.14 0.09 0.24
CA ASP A 482 -67.17 -0.94 -0.81
C ASP A 482 -66.00 -1.93 -0.64
N LEU A 483 -64.81 -1.46 -0.24
CA LEU A 483 -63.65 -2.32 -0.01
C LEU A 483 -63.93 -3.34 1.10
N SER A 484 -64.46 -2.90 2.24
CA SER A 484 -64.77 -3.76 3.41
C SER A 484 -65.72 -4.93 3.10
N LEU A 485 -66.49 -4.83 2.03
CA LEU A 485 -67.45 -5.84 1.60
C LEU A 485 -66.93 -6.77 0.48
N LYS A 486 -65.86 -6.37 -0.23
CA LYS A 486 -65.54 -6.93 -1.57
C LYS A 486 -64.07 -7.25 -1.81
N ALA A 487 -63.12 -6.59 -1.15
CA ALA A 487 -61.69 -6.90 -1.25
C ALA A 487 -61.33 -8.17 -0.46
N GLN A 488 -60.16 -8.75 -0.73
CA GLN A 488 -59.59 -9.85 0.06
C GLN A 488 -59.31 -9.41 1.50
N ALA A 489 -59.22 -10.37 2.42
CA ALA A 489 -59.12 -10.09 3.86
C ALA A 489 -57.78 -9.48 4.31
N ASP A 490 -56.75 -9.62 3.47
CA ASP A 490 -55.43 -9.00 3.57
C ASP A 490 -55.28 -7.75 2.68
N GLY A 491 -56.24 -7.48 1.79
CA GLY A 491 -56.17 -6.43 0.79
C GLY A 491 -55.34 -6.79 -0.46
N GLY A 492 -54.85 -8.04 -0.56
CA GLY A 492 -53.93 -8.46 -1.63
C GLY A 492 -54.51 -8.42 -3.06
N ASP A 493 -55.81 -8.20 -3.22
CA ASP A 493 -56.45 -7.99 -4.53
C ASP A 493 -56.59 -6.51 -4.93
N ILE A 494 -56.12 -5.58 -4.11
CA ILE A 494 -56.17 -4.15 -4.44
C ILE A 494 -55.08 -3.86 -5.49
N MET A 495 -55.48 -3.33 -6.64
CA MET A 495 -54.60 -3.07 -7.78
C MET A 495 -54.82 -1.66 -8.32
N PHE A 496 -53.75 -0.94 -8.65
CA PHE A 496 -53.85 0.38 -9.28
C PHE A 496 -53.45 0.34 -10.77
N MET A 497 -54.18 1.05 -11.62
CA MET A 497 -53.94 1.16 -13.07
C MET A 497 -53.94 2.62 -13.51
N ASN A 498 -53.12 2.96 -14.49
CA ASN A 498 -53.02 4.33 -15.00
C ASN A 498 -54.21 4.79 -15.88
N ASP A 499 -55.04 3.87 -16.37
CA ASP A 499 -56.25 4.17 -17.14
C ASP A 499 -57.29 3.03 -17.05
N ILE A 500 -58.42 3.15 -17.75
CA ILE A 500 -59.46 2.13 -17.87
C ILE A 500 -59.18 1.14 -19.01
N GLY A 501 -59.66 -0.10 -18.86
CA GLY A 501 -59.48 -1.13 -19.88
C GLY A 501 -58.03 -1.55 -19.98
N VAL A 502 -57.53 -1.80 -21.20
CA VAL A 502 -56.15 -2.24 -21.44
C VAL A 502 -55.18 -1.10 -21.13
N SER A 503 -54.55 -1.17 -19.97
CA SER A 503 -53.77 -0.10 -19.35
C SER A 503 -52.59 -0.69 -18.57
N THR A 504 -51.73 0.16 -17.98
CA THR A 504 -50.52 -0.27 -17.26
C THR A 504 -50.74 -0.19 -15.75
N ARG A 505 -50.34 -1.25 -15.04
CA ARG A 505 -50.40 -1.31 -13.57
C ARG A 505 -49.44 -0.31 -12.94
N LEU A 506 -49.90 0.37 -11.90
CA LEU A 506 -49.11 1.23 -11.01
C LEU A 506 -48.73 0.41 -9.79
N TYR A 507 -47.44 0.41 -9.45
CA TYR A 507 -46.95 -0.28 -8.25
C TYR A 507 -47.38 0.47 -7.00
N HIS A 508 -47.70 -0.30 -5.96
CA HIS A 508 -48.08 0.22 -4.67
C HIS A 508 -47.45 -0.58 -3.52
N ASP A 509 -47.50 0.01 -2.34
CA ASP A 509 -46.93 -0.48 -1.08
C ASP A 509 -48.06 -0.41 -0.03
N LEU A 510 -48.47 -1.55 0.53
CA LEU A 510 -49.68 -1.66 1.36
C LEU A 510 -49.30 -1.59 2.85
N GLU A 511 -49.34 -0.39 3.41
CA GLU A 511 -49.00 -0.17 4.82
C GLU A 511 -50.02 -0.83 5.76
N SER A 512 -51.33 -0.68 5.48
CA SER A 512 -52.37 -1.44 6.19
C SER A 512 -53.73 -1.44 5.48
N TYR A 513 -54.52 -2.48 5.78
CA TYR A 513 -55.92 -2.59 5.39
C TYR A 513 -56.78 -3.14 6.53
N ASP A 514 -57.77 -2.36 6.98
CA ASP A 514 -58.79 -2.81 7.95
C ASP A 514 -60.07 -3.22 7.21
N THR A 515 -60.26 -4.54 7.07
CA THR A 515 -61.47 -5.17 6.52
C THR A 515 -62.78 -4.72 7.15
N SER A 516 -62.78 -4.25 8.41
CA SER A 516 -64.03 -3.93 9.12
C SER A 516 -64.59 -2.54 8.78
N SER A 517 -63.70 -1.56 8.58
CA SER A 517 -64.06 -0.20 8.15
C SER A 517 -63.81 0.05 6.66
N GLY A 518 -63.01 -0.79 6.01
CA GLY A 518 -62.51 -0.58 4.65
C GLY A 518 -61.42 0.50 4.61
N THR A 519 -60.74 0.75 5.73
CA THR A 519 -59.64 1.72 5.79
C THR A 519 -58.42 1.16 5.11
N LEU A 520 -58.01 1.84 4.04
CA LEU A 520 -56.85 1.53 3.23
C LEU A 520 -55.79 2.62 3.46
N ILE A 521 -54.57 2.21 3.80
CA ILE A 521 -53.39 3.06 3.88
C ILE A 521 -52.35 2.44 2.93
N THR A 522 -52.07 3.12 1.83
CA THR A 522 -51.14 2.62 0.79
C THR A 522 -50.45 3.76 0.03
N TRP A 523 -49.24 3.50 -0.44
CA TRP A 523 -48.47 4.41 -1.29
C TRP A 523 -48.48 3.92 -2.73
N VAL A 524 -48.96 4.73 -3.68
CA VAL A 524 -49.05 4.38 -5.11
C VAL A 524 -48.07 5.23 -5.92
N LYS A 525 -47.23 4.57 -6.72
CA LYS A 525 -46.25 5.26 -7.57
C LYS A 525 -46.92 5.88 -8.80
N ILE A 526 -47.01 7.22 -8.84
CA ILE A 526 -47.53 7.96 -9.99
C ILE A 526 -46.36 8.35 -10.92
N PRO A 527 -46.29 7.84 -12.18
CA PRO A 527 -45.16 8.10 -13.07
C PRO A 527 -44.98 9.58 -13.43
N VAL A 528 -46.08 10.30 -13.61
CA VAL A 528 -46.11 11.75 -13.86
C VAL A 528 -47.23 12.36 -13.05
N LEU A 529 -46.90 13.19 -12.07
CA LEU A 529 -47.88 13.92 -11.26
C LEU A 529 -47.93 15.37 -11.73
N SER A 530 -49.05 15.78 -12.34
CA SER A 530 -49.19 17.08 -13.01
C SER A 530 -49.54 18.21 -12.04
N SER A 531 -48.92 19.38 -12.22
CA SER A 531 -49.25 20.62 -11.51
C SER A 531 -50.11 21.59 -12.31
N THR A 532 -50.74 21.14 -13.39
CA THR A 532 -51.54 22.00 -14.31
C THR A 532 -52.87 21.38 -14.73
N THR A 533 -53.08 20.11 -14.44
CA THR A 533 -54.26 19.31 -14.78
C THR A 533 -54.38 18.19 -13.77
N ASP A 534 -55.59 17.86 -13.32
CA ASP A 534 -55.77 16.77 -12.36
C ASP A 534 -55.23 15.45 -12.90
N THR A 535 -54.65 14.64 -12.02
CA THR A 535 -54.07 13.35 -12.39
C THR A 535 -55.05 12.25 -12.03
N VAL A 536 -55.53 11.51 -13.03
CA VAL A 536 -56.54 10.46 -12.86
C VAL A 536 -55.89 9.09 -13.02
N PHE A 537 -56.23 8.17 -12.12
CA PHE A 537 -55.88 6.75 -12.19
C PHE A 537 -57.02 5.93 -11.55
N TYR A 538 -56.88 4.62 -11.48
CA TYR A 538 -57.97 3.73 -11.06
C TYR A 538 -57.52 2.65 -10.10
N MET A 539 -58.34 2.37 -9.08
CA MET A 539 -58.20 1.26 -8.15
C MET A 539 -59.17 0.15 -8.54
N TYR A 540 -58.70 -1.08 -8.68
CA TYR A 540 -59.47 -2.29 -8.94
C TYR A 540 -59.39 -3.21 -7.71
N TYR A 541 -60.48 -3.93 -7.42
CA TYR A 541 -60.59 -4.92 -6.34
C TYR A 541 -61.74 -5.91 -6.62
N GLY A 542 -61.97 -6.87 -5.73
CA GLY A 542 -62.94 -7.94 -5.87
C GLY A 542 -62.45 -9.08 -6.76
N ASN A 543 -61.19 -9.49 -6.61
CA ASN A 543 -60.64 -10.70 -7.23
C ASN A 543 -60.23 -11.71 -6.13
N PRO A 544 -61.07 -12.70 -5.79
CA PRO A 544 -60.79 -13.62 -4.68
C PRO A 544 -59.73 -14.69 -5.01
N ASP A 545 -59.34 -14.81 -6.29
CA ASP A 545 -58.45 -15.87 -6.78
C ASP A 545 -57.05 -15.34 -7.19
N CYS A 546 -56.81 -14.02 -7.13
CA CYS A 546 -55.49 -13.48 -7.43
C CYS A 546 -54.51 -13.67 -6.26
N ILE A 547 -53.23 -13.75 -6.62
CA ILE A 547 -52.13 -13.51 -5.68
C ILE A 547 -52.12 -12.04 -5.26
N ASP A 548 -51.37 -11.76 -4.20
CA ASP A 548 -51.03 -10.42 -3.75
C ASP A 548 -50.52 -9.51 -4.90
N GLN A 549 -50.88 -8.23 -4.84
CA GLN A 549 -50.66 -7.23 -5.89
C GLN A 549 -49.74 -6.08 -5.47
N GLU A 550 -49.34 -5.99 -4.21
CA GLU A 550 -48.34 -5.01 -3.81
C GLU A 550 -46.95 -5.34 -4.38
N TYR A 551 -46.14 -4.30 -4.56
CA TYR A 551 -44.72 -4.45 -4.89
C TYR A 551 -43.94 -3.24 -4.32
N PRO A 552 -43.75 -3.18 -2.99
CA PRO A 552 -43.05 -2.09 -2.30
C PRO A 552 -41.74 -1.68 -2.98
N GLU A 553 -40.91 -2.66 -3.36
CA GLU A 553 -39.57 -2.42 -3.90
C GLU A 553 -39.58 -1.79 -5.31
N LYS A 554 -40.73 -1.82 -6.02
CA LYS A 554 -40.96 -1.09 -7.28
C LYS A 554 -41.80 0.18 -7.10
N THR A 555 -42.43 0.39 -5.95
CA THR A 555 -43.19 1.62 -5.61
C THR A 555 -42.26 2.80 -5.41
N TRP A 556 -41.23 2.67 -4.58
CA TRP A 556 -40.22 3.70 -4.37
C TRP A 556 -39.29 3.83 -5.59
N ASP A 557 -38.78 5.03 -5.87
CA ASP A 557 -37.80 5.22 -6.96
C ASP A 557 -36.37 4.84 -6.51
N ALA A 558 -35.49 4.55 -7.46
CA ALA A 558 -34.15 4.00 -7.19
C ALA A 558 -33.17 4.95 -6.46
N ASN A 559 -33.58 6.19 -6.18
CA ASN A 559 -32.83 7.13 -5.34
C ASN A 559 -33.21 7.00 -3.86
N TYR A 560 -34.34 6.35 -3.53
CA TYR A 560 -34.62 5.95 -2.15
C TYR A 560 -33.62 4.90 -1.69
N ARG A 561 -33.11 5.09 -0.47
CA ARG A 561 -32.13 4.23 0.22
C ARG A 561 -32.69 3.58 1.48
N GLY A 562 -33.87 4.00 1.91
CA GLY A 562 -34.63 3.40 2.98
C GLY A 562 -35.99 4.08 3.10
N VAL A 563 -37.04 3.28 3.31
CA VAL A 563 -38.38 3.75 3.69
C VAL A 563 -38.89 2.82 4.78
N TRP A 564 -39.25 3.39 5.93
CA TRP A 564 -39.72 2.64 7.09
C TRP A 564 -41.06 3.21 7.55
N HIS A 565 -42.14 2.46 7.32
CA HIS A 565 -43.49 2.79 7.81
C HIS A 565 -43.67 2.54 9.32
N LEU A 566 -42.75 1.81 9.96
CA LEU A 566 -42.72 1.55 11.40
C LEU A 566 -43.98 0.82 11.94
N THR A 567 -44.63 0.01 11.10
CA THR A 567 -45.87 -0.73 11.43
C THR A 567 -45.67 -1.99 12.27
N GLU A 568 -44.43 -2.47 12.42
CA GLU A 568 -44.15 -3.77 13.02
C GLU A 568 -44.13 -3.73 14.55
N SER A 569 -45.15 -4.29 15.19
CA SER A 569 -45.22 -4.33 16.67
C SER A 569 -44.08 -5.09 17.37
N THR A 570 -43.29 -5.91 16.67
CA THR A 570 -42.13 -6.63 17.23
C THR A 570 -41.07 -6.94 16.17
N GLY A 571 -39.78 -6.88 16.53
CA GLY A 571 -38.68 -7.37 15.70
C GLY A 571 -37.93 -6.26 14.96
N LEU A 572 -37.60 -6.50 13.70
CA LEU A 572 -37.02 -5.51 12.80
C LEU A 572 -38.11 -4.57 12.27
N ARG A 573 -37.69 -3.40 11.78
CA ARG A 573 -38.51 -2.49 10.98
C ARG A 573 -38.04 -2.57 9.55
N PHE A 574 -38.89 -3.09 8.68
CA PHE A 574 -38.52 -3.49 7.33
C PHE A 574 -38.36 -2.27 6.43
N ASP A 575 -37.36 -2.31 5.57
CA ASP A 575 -37.17 -1.32 4.51
C ASP A 575 -38.05 -1.69 3.30
N SER A 576 -39.06 -0.87 2.99
CA SER A 576 -39.93 -1.07 1.82
C SER A 576 -39.21 -0.93 0.47
N THR A 577 -37.95 -0.55 0.45
CA THR A 577 -37.16 -0.39 -0.78
C THR A 577 -36.33 -1.64 -1.09
N ILE A 578 -35.93 -1.79 -2.37
CA ILE A 578 -35.02 -2.87 -2.82
C ILE A 578 -33.64 -2.90 -2.13
N ASN A 579 -33.34 -1.94 -1.25
CA ASN A 579 -32.04 -1.84 -0.58
C ASN A 579 -31.95 -2.71 0.69
N ASP A 580 -33.06 -3.22 1.24
CA ASP A 580 -33.09 -4.16 2.38
C ASP A 580 -32.35 -3.59 3.63
N ASN A 581 -32.42 -2.28 3.85
CA ASN A 581 -31.75 -1.59 4.95
C ASN A 581 -32.58 -1.64 6.25
N ASP A 582 -33.01 -2.84 6.64
CA ASP A 582 -33.81 -3.08 7.84
C ASP A 582 -33.20 -2.43 9.09
N CYS A 583 -34.08 -1.86 9.92
CA CYS A 583 -33.70 -1.24 11.18
C CYS A 583 -33.93 -2.17 12.38
N THR A 584 -33.05 -2.09 13.37
CA THR A 584 -33.30 -2.62 14.72
C THR A 584 -33.90 -1.53 15.58
N ALA A 585 -35.02 -1.83 16.23
CA ALA A 585 -35.61 -1.01 17.29
C ALA A 585 -35.05 -1.44 18.67
N SER A 586 -34.77 -0.47 19.53
CA SER A 586 -34.25 -0.66 20.88
C SER A 586 -35.00 0.24 21.85
N GLY A 587 -35.67 -0.33 22.85
CA GLY A 587 -36.41 0.39 23.89
C GLY A 587 -37.78 0.95 23.47
N THR A 588 -37.92 1.36 22.21
CA THR A 588 -39.15 1.96 21.67
C THR A 588 -40.40 1.08 21.82
N THR A 589 -41.57 1.72 21.87
CA THR A 589 -42.88 1.08 21.96
C THR A 589 -43.74 1.40 20.74
N HIS A 590 -44.29 0.36 20.10
CA HIS A 590 -45.14 0.53 18.92
C HIS A 590 -46.53 1.12 19.22
N THR A 591 -47.00 1.96 18.29
CA THR A 591 -48.36 2.50 18.24
C THR A 591 -48.98 2.30 16.86
N THR A 592 -50.28 1.96 16.84
CA THR A 592 -51.10 1.81 15.61
C THR A 592 -51.92 3.07 15.29
N SER A 593 -51.57 4.19 15.90
CA SER A 593 -52.31 5.46 15.82
C SER A 593 -51.35 6.64 15.69
N ALA A 594 -50.41 6.53 14.75
CA ALA A 594 -49.50 7.60 14.39
C ALA A 594 -50.16 8.60 13.42
N LYS A 595 -49.39 9.25 12.54
CA LYS A 595 -49.88 10.29 11.62
C LYS A 595 -50.47 9.70 10.34
N ILE A 596 -49.87 8.64 9.80
CA ILE A 596 -50.31 7.96 8.57
C ILE A 596 -50.87 6.58 8.88
N GLY A 597 -50.20 5.83 9.76
CA GLY A 597 -50.71 4.55 10.28
C GLY A 597 -49.94 4.09 11.52
N GLY A 598 -48.92 3.27 11.30
CA GLY A 598 -48.04 2.77 12.36
C GLY A 598 -47.00 3.80 12.81
N GLY A 599 -46.38 3.61 13.98
CA GLY A 599 -45.30 4.47 14.44
C GLY A 599 -44.64 4.00 15.72
N GLU A 600 -43.58 4.69 16.13
CA GLU A 600 -42.77 4.33 17.30
C GLU A 600 -42.71 5.45 18.33
N ILE A 601 -43.02 5.09 19.58
CA ILE A 601 -42.93 5.93 20.76
C ILE A 601 -41.54 5.78 21.38
N PHE A 602 -40.89 6.90 21.64
CA PHE A 602 -39.62 7.06 22.34
C PHE A 602 -39.94 7.74 23.68
N ASN A 603 -39.78 7.02 24.78
CA ASN A 603 -40.12 7.50 26.13
C ASN A 603 -39.05 7.19 27.20
N GLU A 604 -37.96 6.50 26.86
CA GLU A 604 -36.76 6.36 27.70
C GLU A 604 -35.51 6.97 27.04
N ARG A 605 -34.52 7.37 27.86
CA ARG A 605 -33.23 7.95 27.42
C ARG A 605 -32.27 6.95 26.71
N THR A 606 -32.79 5.84 26.25
CA THR A 606 -32.07 4.78 25.52
C THR A 606 -32.82 4.30 24.28
N ASP A 607 -33.95 4.93 23.97
CA ASP A 607 -34.81 4.54 22.86
C ASP A 607 -34.21 4.99 21.54
N SER A 608 -34.10 4.04 20.61
CA SER A 608 -33.47 4.28 19.31
C SER A 608 -33.95 3.29 18.26
N ILE A 609 -33.94 3.73 17.01
CA ILE A 609 -34.08 2.85 15.83
C ILE A 609 -32.88 3.11 14.95
N TYR A 610 -32.21 2.06 14.48
CA TYR A 610 -31.00 2.23 13.65
C TYR A 610 -30.86 1.17 12.57
N THR A 611 -30.29 1.57 11.42
CA THR A 611 -30.07 0.67 10.29
C THR A 611 -29.03 -0.40 10.63
N ASN A 612 -29.35 -1.67 10.36
CA ASN A 612 -28.44 -2.79 10.57
C ASN A 612 -27.25 -2.78 9.61
N THR A 613 -27.41 -2.10 8.47
CA THR A 613 -26.38 -1.81 7.47
C THR A 613 -25.78 -0.42 7.69
N ASN A 614 -24.47 -0.27 7.42
CA ASN A 614 -23.84 1.04 7.41
C ASN A 614 -24.12 1.74 6.08
N MET A 615 -24.86 2.86 6.12
CA MET A 615 -25.13 3.68 4.94
C MET A 615 -23.86 4.40 4.47
N ILE A 616 -23.72 4.53 3.14
CA ILE A 616 -22.57 5.20 2.53
C ILE A 616 -22.64 6.70 2.78
N GLY A 617 -21.48 7.34 3.02
CA GLY A 617 -21.37 8.78 3.19
C GLY A 617 -21.83 9.54 1.96
N PHE A 618 -22.94 10.25 2.12
CA PHE A 618 -23.57 11.01 1.05
C PHE A 618 -23.05 12.45 0.99
N SER A 619 -22.74 12.93 -0.21
CA SER A 619 -22.61 14.37 -0.49
C SER A 619 -23.97 14.99 -0.83
N THR A 620 -24.86 14.24 -1.46
CA THR A 620 -26.26 14.59 -1.74
C THR A 620 -27.20 13.64 -1.02
N PHE A 621 -28.22 14.16 -0.34
CA PHE A 621 -29.27 13.33 0.26
C PHE A 621 -30.53 14.14 0.54
N THR A 622 -31.61 13.42 0.88
CA THR A 622 -32.79 13.94 1.57
C THR A 622 -33.16 12.96 2.68
N ILE A 623 -33.33 13.44 3.90
CA ILE A 623 -33.86 12.67 5.03
C ILE A 623 -35.18 13.33 5.43
N GLU A 624 -36.25 12.57 5.56
CA GLU A 624 -37.59 13.05 5.90
C GLU A 624 -38.23 12.13 6.95
N CYS A 625 -38.99 12.71 7.88
CA CYS A 625 -39.87 11.95 8.79
C CYS A 625 -41.02 12.81 9.34
N LEU A 626 -42.05 12.13 9.84
CA LEU A 626 -43.11 12.73 10.64
C LEU A 626 -42.81 12.48 12.12
N PHE A 627 -43.12 13.46 12.97
CA PHE A 627 -42.95 13.31 14.42
C PHE A 627 -43.90 14.20 15.21
N SER A 628 -44.15 13.84 16.47
CA SER A 628 -44.81 14.68 17.47
C SER A 628 -44.07 14.56 18.80
N PHE A 629 -43.95 15.66 19.56
CA PHE A 629 -43.30 15.64 20.87
C PHE A 629 -44.27 15.28 21.99
N ASP A 630 -43.79 14.56 23.01
CA ASP A 630 -44.55 14.34 24.25
C ASP A 630 -44.76 15.65 25.05
N ASN A 631 -43.86 16.62 24.87
CA ASN A 631 -43.86 17.88 25.63
C ASN A 631 -43.65 19.11 24.73
N SER A 632 -44.41 20.16 25.01
CA SER A 632 -44.38 21.45 24.30
C SER A 632 -43.16 22.34 24.60
N VAL A 633 -42.19 21.83 25.35
CA VAL A 633 -40.92 22.50 25.64
C VAL A 633 -39.82 21.46 25.55
N GLY A 634 -38.76 21.73 24.77
CA GLY A 634 -37.62 20.83 24.63
C GLY A 634 -36.77 20.74 25.91
N ASP A 635 -36.27 19.54 26.20
CA ASP A 635 -35.28 19.31 27.27
C ASP A 635 -33.86 19.61 26.74
N THR A 636 -32.84 19.11 27.41
CA THR A 636 -31.49 18.98 26.85
C THR A 636 -31.50 18.00 25.68
N ASP A 637 -31.67 18.55 24.47
CA ASP A 637 -31.38 17.94 23.17
C ASP A 637 -32.34 16.83 22.70
N ASP A 638 -33.56 17.18 22.26
CA ASP A 638 -34.50 16.22 21.63
C ASP A 638 -33.99 15.83 20.21
N LYS A 639 -33.19 14.76 20.07
CA LYS A 639 -32.55 14.33 18.80
C LYS A 639 -33.50 13.49 17.94
N LEU A 640 -34.08 14.10 16.89
CA LEU A 640 -34.98 13.41 15.96
C LEU A 640 -34.26 12.32 15.15
N PHE A 641 -33.15 12.69 14.51
CA PHE A 641 -32.36 11.76 13.72
C PHE A 641 -30.91 12.22 13.57
N SER A 642 -30.02 11.25 13.34
CA SER A 642 -28.61 11.49 13.07
C SER A 642 -28.02 10.43 12.16
N ILE A 643 -26.88 10.76 11.55
CA ILE A 643 -25.92 9.75 11.09
C ILE A 643 -24.70 9.95 12.00
N PRO A 644 -24.22 8.96 12.76
CA PRO A 644 -23.10 9.14 13.68
C PRO A 644 -21.76 9.41 12.96
N ILE A 645 -20.77 9.79 13.78
CA ILE A 645 -19.39 10.10 13.38
C ILE A 645 -19.33 11.32 12.43
N ASN A 646 -19.30 12.52 13.01
CA ASN A 646 -19.00 13.79 12.33
C ASN A 646 -19.96 14.17 11.19
N ARG A 647 -21.25 13.91 11.36
CA ARG A 647 -22.25 13.97 10.28
C ARG A 647 -23.52 14.73 10.67
N PRO A 648 -24.35 15.12 9.69
CA PRO A 648 -25.59 15.84 9.92
C PRO A 648 -26.56 15.10 10.84
N GLY A 649 -27.08 15.81 11.82
CA GLY A 649 -28.23 15.41 12.64
C GLY A 649 -29.09 16.62 13.01
N VAL A 650 -30.37 16.36 13.32
CA VAL A 650 -31.38 17.38 13.65
C VAL A 650 -31.91 17.16 15.07
N ALA A 651 -31.96 18.22 15.87
CA ALA A 651 -32.52 18.18 17.21
C ALA A 651 -33.25 19.48 17.58
N ARG A 652 -34.27 19.39 18.44
CA ARG A 652 -34.88 20.54 19.11
C ARG A 652 -34.12 20.85 20.39
N TYR A 653 -33.91 22.14 20.66
CA TYR A 653 -33.24 22.64 21.86
C TYR A 653 -34.21 23.34 22.81
N SER A 654 -33.73 23.69 24.01
CA SER A 654 -34.52 24.37 25.06
C SER A 654 -35.04 25.78 24.69
N ASP A 655 -34.64 26.36 23.56
CA ASP A 655 -35.27 27.55 22.97
C ASP A 655 -36.41 27.20 21.99
N ASN A 656 -36.80 25.91 21.95
CA ASN A 656 -37.76 25.28 21.06
C ASN A 656 -37.43 25.42 19.56
N ARG A 657 -36.16 25.64 19.21
CA ARG A 657 -35.72 25.67 17.81
C ARG A 657 -35.05 24.38 17.38
N PHE A 658 -35.24 24.04 16.11
CA PHE A 658 -34.45 23.00 15.47
C PHE A 658 -33.07 23.51 15.12
N GLN A 659 -32.06 22.68 15.35
CA GLN A 659 -30.68 22.98 15.01
C GLN A 659 -30.06 21.81 14.26
N VAL A 660 -29.27 22.13 13.23
CA VAL A 660 -28.52 21.14 12.45
C VAL A 660 -27.04 21.20 12.83
N TRP A 661 -26.50 20.04 13.17
CA TRP A 661 -25.14 19.87 13.65
C TRP A 661 -24.35 18.97 12.70
N VAL A 662 -23.09 19.30 12.45
CA VAL A 662 -22.15 18.52 11.63
C VAL A 662 -20.81 18.36 12.36
N ASP A 663 -19.88 17.58 11.81
CA ASP A 663 -18.45 17.59 12.20
C ASP A 663 -18.14 17.45 13.71
N GLY A 664 -18.98 16.73 14.46
CA GLY A 664 -18.77 16.45 15.89
C GLY A 664 -19.27 17.57 16.80
N HIS A 665 -20.55 17.96 16.62
CA HIS A 665 -21.22 19.06 17.31
C HIS A 665 -20.72 20.48 16.92
N ASN A 666 -20.57 20.74 15.62
CA ASN A 666 -20.56 22.09 15.06
C ASN A 666 -21.96 22.49 14.55
N GLN A 667 -22.62 23.43 15.24
CA GLN A 667 -23.94 23.96 14.86
C GLN A 667 -23.81 24.86 13.63
N ILE A 668 -24.59 24.59 12.58
CA ILE A 668 -24.53 25.34 11.32
C ILE A 668 -25.88 25.93 10.87
N ILE A 669 -27.01 25.36 11.30
CA ILE A 669 -28.36 25.88 11.00
C ILE A 669 -29.14 25.98 12.32
N THR A 670 -30.01 26.97 12.41
CA THR A 670 -31.01 27.14 13.48
C THR A 670 -32.30 27.62 12.83
N SER A 671 -33.44 27.03 13.20
CA SER A 671 -34.73 27.38 12.62
C SER A 671 -35.13 28.82 12.91
N THR A 672 -35.83 29.44 11.96
CA THR A 672 -36.42 30.77 12.16
C THR A 672 -37.56 30.71 13.18
N HIS A 673 -38.45 29.73 13.04
CA HIS A 673 -39.58 29.48 13.93
C HIS A 673 -39.19 28.62 15.14
N THR A 674 -40.10 28.61 16.13
CA THR A 674 -40.03 27.81 17.36
C THR A 674 -41.20 26.83 17.39
N PHE A 675 -40.92 25.57 17.72
CA PHE A 675 -41.83 24.43 17.70
C PHE A 675 -42.09 24.00 19.16
N ALA A 676 -43.02 24.70 19.78
CA ALA A 676 -43.23 24.77 21.24
C ALA A 676 -44.60 24.20 21.61
N ASP A 677 -44.89 23.03 21.05
CA ASP A 677 -46.18 22.36 21.05
C ASP A 677 -45.97 20.83 20.93
N THR A 678 -47.06 20.08 20.77
CA THR A 678 -47.10 18.62 20.68
C THR A 678 -47.86 18.18 19.43
N ASP A 679 -47.98 19.06 18.43
CA ASP A 679 -48.66 18.72 17.18
C ASP A 679 -47.75 17.84 16.31
N TRP A 680 -48.31 17.23 15.28
CA TRP A 680 -47.52 16.50 14.29
C TRP A 680 -46.87 17.48 13.31
N HIS A 681 -45.57 17.31 13.11
CA HIS A 681 -44.75 18.07 12.17
C HIS A 681 -44.13 17.16 11.12
N TYR A 682 -43.68 17.77 10.03
CA TYR A 682 -42.92 17.13 8.96
C TYR A 682 -41.57 17.81 8.78
N VAL A 683 -40.47 17.12 9.12
CA VAL A 683 -39.11 17.64 8.96
C VAL A 683 -38.45 17.04 7.74
N VAL A 684 -37.72 17.87 6.99
CA VAL A 684 -36.86 17.41 5.89
C VAL A 684 -35.49 18.08 5.95
N LEU A 685 -34.43 17.28 5.95
CA LEU A 685 -33.05 17.74 5.80
C LEU A 685 -32.52 17.35 4.42
N VAL A 686 -32.16 18.35 3.61
CA VAL A 686 -31.64 18.18 2.24
C VAL A 686 -30.18 18.57 2.17
N ALA A 687 -29.33 17.72 1.60
CA ALA A 687 -27.96 18.05 1.19
C ALA A 687 -27.84 18.01 -0.34
N ASN A 688 -27.21 19.03 -0.94
CA ASN A 688 -27.06 19.15 -2.40
C ASN A 688 -25.60 19.08 -2.90
N GLY A 689 -24.68 18.59 -2.07
CA GLY A 689 -23.24 18.52 -2.35
C GLY A 689 -22.44 19.77 -1.96
N TYR A 690 -23.10 20.88 -1.62
CA TYR A 690 -22.44 22.13 -1.22
C TYR A 690 -23.16 22.90 -0.09
N GLN A 691 -24.43 22.63 0.16
CA GLN A 691 -25.24 23.19 1.23
C GLN A 691 -26.17 22.14 1.84
N LEU A 692 -26.47 22.34 3.13
CA LEU A 692 -27.60 21.74 3.83
C LEU A 692 -28.77 22.73 3.90
N PHE A 693 -30.00 22.21 3.84
CA PHE A 693 -31.25 22.95 3.98
C PHE A 693 -32.15 22.20 4.96
N LEU A 694 -32.67 22.90 5.97
CA LEU A 694 -33.66 22.39 6.90
C LEU A 694 -35.03 22.93 6.50
N TYR A 695 -35.99 22.04 6.27
CA TYR A 695 -37.40 22.37 6.12
C TYR A 695 -38.18 21.79 7.31
N VAL A 696 -39.18 22.53 7.79
CA VAL A 696 -40.20 22.02 8.72
C VAL A 696 -41.56 22.50 8.21
N ASP A 697 -42.54 21.60 8.14
CA ASP A 697 -43.90 21.85 7.64
C ASP A 697 -43.94 22.55 6.27
N SER A 698 -43.08 22.08 5.36
CA SER A 698 -42.81 22.63 4.01
C SER A 698 -42.15 24.03 3.95
N ILE A 699 -41.84 24.65 5.10
CA ILE A 699 -41.19 25.96 5.19
C ILE A 699 -39.67 25.77 5.30
N LEU A 700 -38.89 26.52 4.49
CA LEU A 700 -37.43 26.55 4.61
C LEU A 700 -37.01 27.32 5.87
N GLU A 701 -36.59 26.59 6.90
CA GLU A 701 -36.17 27.12 8.20
C GLU A 701 -34.72 27.64 8.21
N GLY A 702 -33.87 27.15 7.32
CA GLY A 702 -32.51 27.66 7.19
C GLY A 702 -31.62 26.85 6.23
N SER A 703 -30.47 27.43 5.88
CA SER A 703 -29.47 26.75 5.05
C SER A 703 -28.05 27.18 5.41
N ALA A 704 -27.08 26.28 5.24
CA ALA A 704 -25.67 26.55 5.51
C ALA A 704 -24.75 25.76 4.56
N PRO A 705 -23.52 26.26 4.28
CA PRO A 705 -22.54 25.52 3.50
C PRO A 705 -22.14 24.21 4.17
N TRP A 706 -22.14 23.11 3.42
CA TRP A 706 -21.66 21.79 3.85
C TRP A 706 -21.26 20.95 2.63
N ALA A 707 -20.06 20.40 2.64
CA ALA A 707 -19.43 19.79 1.45
C ALA A 707 -19.58 18.26 1.36
N GLY A 708 -20.48 17.66 2.15
CA GLY A 708 -20.58 16.21 2.30
C GLY A 708 -19.62 15.65 3.36
N SER A 709 -19.72 14.34 3.59
CA SER A 709 -18.77 13.57 4.42
C SER A 709 -18.47 12.21 3.79
N SER A 710 -17.27 11.68 4.02
CA SER A 710 -16.88 10.34 3.56
C SER A 710 -17.06 9.28 4.65
N GLY A 711 -16.81 8.00 4.31
CA GLY A 711 -16.96 6.85 5.23
C GLY A 711 -18.35 6.19 5.16
N THR A 712 -18.63 5.24 6.07
CA THR A 712 -19.93 4.57 6.19
C THR A 712 -20.37 4.56 7.67
N SER A 713 -21.67 4.67 7.94
CA SER A 713 -22.23 4.64 9.31
C SER A 713 -23.72 4.31 9.24
N SER A 714 -24.28 3.64 10.25
CA SER A 714 -25.73 3.45 10.37
C SER A 714 -26.46 4.80 10.47
N PHE A 715 -27.72 4.84 10.05
CA PHE A 715 -28.63 5.95 10.35
C PHE A 715 -29.36 5.66 11.68
N PHE A 716 -29.65 6.69 12.46
CA PHE A 716 -30.35 6.61 13.74
C PHE A 716 -31.56 7.55 13.77
N LEU A 717 -32.67 7.06 14.31
CA LEU A 717 -33.83 7.83 14.78
C LEU A 717 -33.83 7.82 16.31
N GLY A 718 -34.18 8.95 16.91
CA GLY A 718 -34.32 9.14 18.35
C GLY A 718 -33.04 9.30 19.18
N ASP A 719 -31.87 8.97 18.62
CA ASP A 719 -30.56 8.97 19.29
C ASP A 719 -29.39 9.31 18.32
N ASN A 720 -28.18 9.42 18.86
CA ASN A 720 -26.91 9.64 18.16
C ASN A 720 -25.77 8.69 18.60
N SER A 721 -26.11 7.52 19.16
CA SER A 721 -25.22 6.37 19.44
C SER A 721 -24.00 6.61 20.35
N ILE A 722 -23.83 7.81 20.93
CA ILE A 722 -22.63 8.24 21.65
C ILE A 722 -22.96 9.01 22.96
N ASN A 723 -24.07 9.75 22.99
CA ASN A 723 -24.50 10.59 24.12
C ASN A 723 -25.96 10.30 24.49
N THR A 724 -26.39 10.70 25.69
CA THR A 724 -27.78 10.54 26.18
C THR A 724 -28.74 11.65 25.68
N ASP A 725 -28.52 12.12 24.46
CA ASP A 725 -29.29 13.20 23.82
C ASP A 725 -30.42 12.52 23.04
N THR A 726 -31.64 12.52 23.59
CA THR A 726 -32.71 11.59 23.18
C THR A 726 -34.03 12.28 22.93
N PHE A 727 -34.76 11.81 21.91
CA PHE A 727 -36.10 12.30 21.58
C PHE A 727 -37.17 11.71 22.52
N PHE A 728 -38.15 12.53 22.88
CA PHE A 728 -39.34 12.13 23.64
C PHE A 728 -40.60 12.47 22.85
N GLY A 729 -41.32 11.46 22.38
CA GLY A 729 -42.45 11.62 21.48
C GLY A 729 -42.68 10.40 20.58
N THR A 730 -43.36 10.61 19.46
CA THR A 730 -43.61 9.58 18.43
C THR A 730 -42.94 9.96 17.11
N ILE A 731 -42.33 8.99 16.40
CA ILE A 731 -41.86 9.12 15.01
C ILE A 731 -42.68 8.18 14.12
N ASP A 732 -42.96 8.64 12.90
CA ASP A 732 -43.69 7.96 11.85
C ASP A 732 -42.99 8.23 10.49
N GLU A 733 -43.10 7.30 9.56
CA GLU A 733 -42.76 7.48 8.14
C GLU A 733 -41.38 8.09 7.86
N ALA A 734 -40.34 7.39 8.30
CA ALA A 734 -38.95 7.80 8.12
C ALA A 734 -38.40 7.33 6.76
N ARG A 735 -37.74 8.24 6.02
CA ARG A 735 -37.25 7.95 4.66
C ARG A 735 -35.93 8.63 4.35
N ILE A 736 -35.14 7.99 3.49
CA ILE A 736 -33.87 8.52 2.98
C ILE A 736 -33.80 8.39 1.46
N SER A 737 -33.43 9.47 0.78
CA SER A 737 -32.99 9.48 -0.62
C SER A 737 -31.52 9.91 -0.72
N ASP A 738 -30.78 9.42 -1.72
CA ASP A 738 -29.39 9.83 -2.02
C ASP A 738 -29.27 11.03 -3.00
N ILE A 739 -30.41 11.66 -3.30
CA ILE A 739 -30.49 12.90 -4.08
C ILE A 739 -31.04 14.04 -3.23
N ALA A 740 -30.73 15.27 -3.64
CA ALA A 740 -31.41 16.46 -3.14
C ALA A 740 -32.81 16.56 -3.77
N ARG A 741 -33.84 16.12 -3.04
CA ARG A 741 -35.25 16.33 -3.43
C ARG A 741 -35.54 17.83 -3.45
N THR A 742 -36.35 18.26 -4.39
CA THR A 742 -36.64 19.70 -4.59
C THR A 742 -37.67 20.20 -3.58
N SER A 743 -37.72 21.52 -3.33
CA SER A 743 -38.81 22.12 -2.55
C SER A 743 -40.20 21.78 -3.12
N ASN A 744 -40.30 21.63 -4.43
CA ASN A 744 -41.49 21.16 -5.14
C ASN A 744 -41.92 19.74 -4.68
N TRP A 745 -40.96 18.82 -4.56
CA TRP A 745 -41.20 17.47 -4.02
C TRP A 745 -41.65 17.53 -2.56
N ILE A 746 -40.92 18.28 -1.72
CA ILE A 746 -41.17 18.42 -0.27
C ILE A 746 -42.56 19.00 0.00
N ASN A 747 -42.93 20.08 -0.69
CA ASN A 747 -44.21 20.75 -0.50
C ASN A 747 -45.39 19.91 -1.03
N THR A 748 -45.19 19.16 -2.10
CA THR A 748 -46.19 18.19 -2.59
C THR A 748 -46.34 17.02 -1.62
N GLY A 749 -45.24 16.52 -1.04
CA GLY A 749 -45.25 15.51 0.03
C GLY A 749 -46.02 15.96 1.26
N TYR A 750 -45.78 17.19 1.72
CA TYR A 750 -46.54 17.79 2.82
C TYR A 750 -48.04 17.87 2.51
N ASN A 751 -48.43 18.35 1.33
CA ASN A 751 -49.84 18.38 0.91
C ASN A 751 -50.47 17.00 0.82
N ASN A 752 -49.74 16.03 0.24
CA ASN A 752 -50.15 14.63 0.14
C ASN A 752 -50.38 13.97 1.52
N ILE A 753 -49.74 14.46 2.59
CA ILE A 753 -49.89 13.90 3.95
C ILE A 753 -50.93 14.69 4.77
N TYR A 754 -50.85 16.02 4.78
CA TYR A 754 -51.67 16.86 5.67
C TYR A 754 -53.03 17.24 5.08
N ASN A 755 -53.15 17.27 3.74
CA ASN A 755 -54.34 17.77 3.04
C ASN A 755 -55.04 16.68 2.22
N GLN A 756 -54.95 15.40 2.63
CA GLN A 756 -55.50 14.22 1.93
C GLN A 756 -56.89 14.44 1.31
N THR A 757 -57.86 14.97 2.05
CA THR A 757 -59.25 15.17 1.57
C THR A 757 -59.43 16.29 0.53
N GLU A 758 -58.44 17.17 0.38
CA GLU A 758 -58.39 18.18 -0.71
C GLU A 758 -57.43 17.76 -1.84
N PHE A 759 -56.49 16.86 -1.53
CA PHE A 759 -55.48 16.33 -2.43
C PHE A 759 -56.04 15.22 -3.33
N ILE A 760 -56.86 14.31 -2.77
CA ILE A 760 -57.42 13.13 -3.45
C ILE A 760 -58.94 13.08 -3.34
N GLU A 761 -59.59 12.77 -4.47
CA GLU A 761 -60.99 12.38 -4.55
C GLU A 761 -61.09 10.93 -5.08
N VAL A 762 -61.77 10.05 -4.34
CA VAL A 762 -62.12 8.70 -4.80
C VAL A 762 -63.59 8.66 -5.21
N GLY A 763 -63.82 8.30 -6.48
CA GLY A 763 -65.13 8.25 -7.09
C GLY A 763 -65.95 7.00 -6.71
N PRO A 764 -67.20 6.91 -7.19
CA PRO A 764 -68.08 5.78 -6.93
C PRO A 764 -67.56 4.48 -7.55
N GLU A 765 -68.00 3.34 -7.00
CA GLU A 765 -67.76 2.02 -7.58
C GLU A 765 -68.39 1.89 -8.97
N VAL A 766 -67.64 1.27 -9.88
CA VAL A 766 -68.11 0.74 -11.15
C VAL A 766 -67.85 -0.77 -11.17
N GLN A 767 -68.91 -1.56 -11.34
CA GLN A 767 -68.83 -3.01 -11.53
C GLN A 767 -68.33 -3.35 -12.95
N GLY A 768 -67.55 -4.42 -13.06
CA GLY A 768 -67.13 -5.02 -14.33
C GLY A 768 -68.27 -5.61 -15.17
N PRO A 769 -68.02 -5.91 -16.46
CA PRO A 769 -69.00 -6.39 -17.43
C PRO A 769 -69.44 -7.86 -17.23
#